data_AF-A0A218Z9L3-F1
#
_entry.id   AF-A0A218Z9L3-F1
#
_cell.length_a   1.000
_cell.length_b   1.000
_cell.length_c   1.000
_cell.angle_alpha   90.00
_cell.angle_beta   90.00
_cell.angle_gamma   90.00
#
_symmetry.space_group_name_H-M   'P 1'
#
loop_
_entity.id
_entity.type
_entity.pdbx_description
1 polymer ?
#
loop_
_entity_poly.entity_id
_entity_poly.type
_entity_poly.pdbx_seq_one_letter_code
_entity_poly.pdbx_strand_id
1 'polypeptide(L)'
;MASAAGDVAPKSISHYGVARATVPGQPLSAEEIRKYDAYFRASMYLCLGMLYLRENALLKEPLHVKHLKARLLGHWGSDAGQSFTWMHMNRLIKKYDLDCLFVAGPGHGAPAIISQSYMEGVYSEVYPDKAENEEGMRKLFKQFSFPGGIGSHATPETPGSLHEGGELGYSISHAFGTVFDHPRLITVTMVGDGEAETGPLATSWHSTKFLNPITDGAVLPVLHLNGYKINNPTLLARISHEELAALFVGYGWTPYFVEGSDMESMHQAMAATVERAVREIRAYQKQARDSGKAFRPRWPMIVLRSPKGWSAPRTIDGKLLEGSWRSHQIPIPDVASNPAHLGLLETWMRSYRPAEVFDGSGTLRRELRELAPRGNARMSANPAGNGGRLRKPLDLPDFQTYALADIRPGTSRLPSMSNMSRFLRDVVARNMTRFRLFGPDETESNKLGEVYQAGKKVWMGEYLEEDRDGGNLAMEGRVMEMLSEHTLEGWLEGYILSGRHGLLNSYEPFIHIVDSMVNQHCKWLEKSSEVAWRVEVASLNILLTATVWRQDHNGFTHQDPGFLDVVANKSPEVVRIYLPPDGNTLLSVTDHCLRSTNYVNVIVADKQDHLQYLSMDEAVAHCTLGLGIWDWASNDPGGDPDVVMACCGDVPTLESLAATALLRDLLPTLRIRFVNVVDLFKLISAVDHPHGLSDGEWTAVFTDDRPIVFNFHSYPWLIHRLTYKRPGQRHLHVRGYKEKGNIDTPLELAIRNQTDRYSLAMDAIDRIPRLHHTGAAVREKLASLQIAAKTTARGARSEARAASCILPLGTPPKPSATCNAQRGKSHAWRAGTPAPYEGYPLIPARGPLDGSAASVLGPVVFWRGDASCGGIPSLAAPPRPAGRSAREPRGWRRRRPSRGGGGVGEEEEESVPARGAR
;
A
#
# COMPACT_ATOMS: atom_id res chain seq x y z
N MET A 1 -12.79 -43.91 -15.66
CA MET A 1 -11.98 -45.12 -15.97
C MET A 1 -11.23 -44.90 -17.27
N ALA A 2 -10.06 -45.54 -17.39
CA ALA A 2 -9.00 -45.45 -18.41
C ALA A 2 -8.13 -44.18 -18.32
N SER A 3 -6.80 -44.25 -18.16
CA SER A 3 -5.88 -45.39 -18.05
C SER A 3 -4.61 -44.97 -17.32
N ALA A 4 -4.07 -45.90 -16.52
CA ALA A 4 -2.78 -45.82 -15.88
C ALA A 4 -1.65 -45.47 -16.87
N ALA A 5 -1.01 -44.32 -16.65
CA ALA A 5 0.42 -44.21 -16.79
C ALA A 5 0.98 -44.30 -15.35
N GLY A 6 1.82 -45.29 -15.10
CA GLY A 6 2.46 -45.45 -13.80
C GLY A 6 3.46 -44.31 -13.59
N ASP A 7 3.01 -43.22 -13.00
CA ASP A 7 3.89 -42.11 -12.64
C ASP A 7 4.73 -42.52 -11.43
N VAL A 8 6.04 -42.39 -11.57
CA VAL A 8 6.98 -42.36 -10.45
C VAL A 8 6.66 -41.10 -9.65
N ALA A 9 5.63 -41.15 -8.81
CA ALA A 9 5.33 -40.07 -7.87
C ALA A 9 6.59 -39.89 -7.01
N PRO A 10 7.28 -38.74 -7.06
CA PRO A 10 8.53 -38.57 -6.34
C PRO A 10 8.24 -38.52 -4.84
N LYS A 11 8.30 -39.69 -4.19
CA LYS A 11 8.14 -39.83 -2.73
C LYS A 11 9.29 -39.22 -1.94
N SER A 12 10.39 -38.85 -2.60
CA SER A 12 11.58 -38.31 -1.96
C SER A 12 11.55 -36.79 -1.90
N ILE A 13 11.67 -36.24 -0.69
CA ILE A 13 11.90 -34.80 -0.46
C ILE A 13 13.36 -34.37 -0.70
N SER A 14 14.21 -35.27 -1.20
CA SER A 14 15.62 -34.97 -1.47
C SER A 14 15.77 -34.04 -2.66
N HIS A 15 16.65 -33.04 -2.53
CA HIS A 15 17.04 -32.16 -3.64
C HIS A 15 18.06 -32.82 -4.57
N TYR A 16 18.57 -34.01 -4.26
CA TYR A 16 19.70 -34.62 -4.96
C TYR A 16 19.30 -35.71 -5.95
N GLY A 17 20.11 -35.82 -7.01
CA GLY A 17 20.02 -36.86 -8.04
C GLY A 17 19.51 -36.34 -9.39
N VAL A 18 19.27 -37.29 -10.31
CA VAL A 18 18.62 -37.05 -11.60
C VAL A 18 17.26 -36.38 -11.36
N ALA A 19 16.92 -35.43 -12.22
CA ALA A 19 15.67 -34.69 -12.13
C ALA A 19 14.46 -35.61 -12.15
N ARG A 20 13.54 -35.37 -11.24
CA ARG A 20 12.20 -35.94 -11.18
C ARG A 20 11.23 -34.81 -11.47
N ALA A 21 10.37 -35.01 -12.46
CA ALA A 21 9.44 -33.98 -12.88
C ALA A 21 8.06 -34.53 -13.18
N THR A 22 7.03 -33.76 -12.87
CA THR A 22 5.64 -34.10 -13.21
C THR A 22 5.40 -34.08 -14.72
N VAL A 23 6.16 -33.27 -15.45
CA VAL A 23 6.07 -33.19 -16.92
C VAL A 23 7.19 -34.02 -17.53
N PRO A 24 6.87 -35.14 -18.22
CA PRO A 24 7.88 -35.92 -18.92
C PRO A 24 8.33 -35.21 -20.20
N GLY A 25 9.59 -35.41 -20.59
CA GLY A 25 10.11 -34.96 -21.88
C GLY A 25 11.58 -34.56 -21.84
N GLN A 26 12.19 -34.54 -23.02
CA GLN A 26 13.54 -34.03 -23.25
C GLN A 26 13.51 -33.04 -24.43
N PRO A 27 12.90 -31.85 -24.26
CA PRO A 27 12.66 -30.92 -25.36
C PRO A 27 13.92 -30.21 -25.87
N LEU A 28 15.01 -30.22 -25.10
CA LEU A 28 16.27 -29.60 -25.49
C LEU A 28 17.15 -30.60 -26.23
N SER A 29 17.74 -30.18 -27.34
CA SER A 29 18.86 -30.89 -27.97
C SER A 29 20.11 -30.86 -27.08
N ALA A 30 21.07 -31.75 -27.33
CA ALA A 30 22.35 -31.75 -26.62
C ALA A 30 23.10 -30.41 -26.73
N GLU A 31 22.98 -29.74 -27.88
CA GLU A 31 23.56 -28.42 -28.12
C GLU A 31 22.86 -27.32 -27.32
N GLU A 32 21.53 -27.38 -27.19
CA GLU A 32 20.79 -26.45 -26.32
C GLU A 32 21.14 -26.66 -24.85
N ILE A 33 21.25 -27.91 -24.39
CA ILE A 33 21.70 -28.23 -23.02
C ILE A 33 23.08 -27.61 -22.77
N ARG A 34 24.04 -27.80 -23.67
CA ARG A 34 25.38 -27.21 -23.57
C ARG A 34 25.30 -25.68 -23.42
N LYS A 35 24.48 -25.01 -24.22
CA LYS A 35 24.31 -23.55 -24.19
C LYS A 35 23.63 -23.07 -22.90
N TYR A 36 22.57 -23.73 -22.44
CA TYR A 36 21.87 -23.36 -21.21
C TYR A 36 22.70 -23.64 -19.96
N ASP A 37 23.48 -24.74 -19.92
CA ASP A 37 24.46 -24.96 -18.85
C ASP A 37 25.54 -23.87 -18.85
N ALA A 38 26.10 -23.54 -20.02
CA ALA A 38 27.09 -22.47 -20.14
C ALA A 38 26.54 -21.10 -19.70
N TYR A 39 25.30 -20.77 -20.06
CA TYR A 39 24.64 -19.54 -19.61
C TYR A 39 24.36 -19.55 -18.10
N PHE A 40 23.95 -20.68 -17.53
CA PHE A 40 23.79 -20.84 -16.09
C PHE A 40 25.12 -20.65 -15.35
N ARG A 41 26.22 -21.24 -15.84
CA ARG A 41 27.58 -21.02 -15.30
C ARG A 41 28.01 -19.56 -15.38
N ALA A 42 27.73 -18.87 -16.48
CA ALA A 42 28.00 -17.44 -16.61
C ALA A 42 27.22 -16.62 -15.56
N SER A 43 25.95 -16.95 -15.33
CA SER A 43 25.11 -16.33 -14.28
C SER A 43 25.74 -16.48 -12.90
N MET A 44 26.09 -17.72 -12.53
CA MET A 44 26.67 -18.04 -11.22
C MET A 44 28.05 -17.39 -11.01
N TYR A 45 28.86 -17.32 -12.07
CA TYR A 45 30.13 -16.60 -12.05
C TYR A 45 29.94 -15.11 -11.75
N LEU A 46 28.99 -14.45 -12.43
CA LEU A 46 28.67 -13.04 -12.19
C LEU A 46 28.15 -12.81 -10.76
N CYS A 47 27.30 -13.71 -10.25
CA CYS A 47 26.82 -13.65 -8.87
C CYS A 47 27.97 -13.67 -7.86
N LEU A 48 28.91 -14.64 -7.98
CA LEU A 48 30.08 -14.69 -7.09
C LEU A 48 31.00 -13.48 -7.24
N GLY A 49 31.20 -13.01 -8.47
CA GLY A 49 31.96 -11.79 -8.73
C GLY A 49 31.38 -10.60 -7.98
N MET A 50 30.06 -10.41 -8.03
CA MET A 50 29.35 -9.38 -7.27
C MET A 50 29.48 -9.56 -5.75
N LEU A 51 29.54 -10.77 -5.22
CA LEU A 51 29.70 -10.98 -3.78
C LEU A 51 31.13 -10.70 -3.28
N TYR A 52 32.14 -11.06 -4.06
CA TYR A 52 33.53 -11.13 -3.58
C TYR A 52 34.48 -10.10 -4.18
N LEU A 53 34.37 -9.77 -5.47
CA LEU A 53 35.44 -9.11 -6.21
C LEU A 53 35.23 -7.59 -6.35
N ARG A 54 36.34 -6.86 -6.38
CA ARG A 54 36.41 -5.45 -6.81
C ARG A 54 37.40 -5.22 -7.96
N GLU A 55 38.31 -6.16 -8.18
CA GLU A 55 39.34 -6.17 -9.23
C GLU A 55 39.49 -7.61 -9.77
N ASN A 56 40.25 -7.79 -10.86
CA ASN A 56 40.52 -9.11 -11.50
C ASN A 56 39.23 -9.88 -11.87
N ALA A 57 38.31 -9.21 -12.57
CA ALA A 57 36.96 -9.71 -12.85
C ALA A 57 36.92 -11.04 -13.63
N LEU A 58 37.96 -11.37 -14.41
CA LEU A 58 38.05 -12.61 -15.21
C LEU A 58 39.05 -13.64 -14.67
N LEU A 59 39.62 -13.41 -13.47
CA LEU A 59 40.65 -14.28 -12.88
C LEU A 59 41.85 -14.54 -13.80
N LYS A 60 42.31 -13.50 -14.51
CA LYS A 60 43.47 -13.54 -15.42
C LYS A 60 44.78 -13.76 -14.68
N GLU A 61 44.87 -13.24 -13.45
CA GLU A 61 45.91 -13.57 -12.48
C GLU A 61 45.33 -14.42 -11.33
N PRO A 62 46.17 -15.15 -10.56
CA PRO A 62 45.74 -15.82 -9.34
C PRO A 62 45.01 -14.87 -8.38
N LEU A 63 44.09 -15.41 -7.58
CA LEU A 63 43.29 -14.58 -6.68
C LEU A 63 44.14 -14.12 -5.49
N HIS A 64 44.12 -12.82 -5.22
CA HIS A 64 44.83 -12.18 -4.12
C HIS A 64 43.86 -11.35 -3.29
N VAL A 65 44.16 -11.16 -2.00
CA VAL A 65 43.32 -10.37 -1.08
C VAL A 65 43.05 -8.96 -1.61
N LYS A 66 44.00 -8.36 -2.36
CA LYS A 66 43.81 -7.04 -3.00
C LYS A 66 42.61 -6.99 -3.96
N HIS A 67 42.23 -8.12 -4.57
CA HIS A 67 41.08 -8.24 -5.48
C HIS A 67 39.73 -8.30 -4.78
N LEU A 68 39.72 -8.64 -3.49
CA LEU A 68 38.51 -8.82 -2.72
C LEU A 68 37.96 -7.48 -2.22
N LYS A 69 36.64 -7.42 -2.05
CA LYS A 69 36.00 -6.38 -1.25
C LYS A 69 36.44 -6.52 0.21
N ALA A 70 36.66 -5.38 0.86
CA ALA A 70 37.07 -5.36 2.27
C ALA A 70 35.94 -5.86 3.21
N ARG A 71 34.68 -5.63 2.82
CA ARG A 71 33.49 -6.17 3.49
C ARG A 71 32.70 -6.98 2.47
N LEU A 72 32.44 -8.23 2.79
CA LEU A 72 31.65 -9.14 1.96
C LEU A 72 30.19 -9.03 2.40
N LEU A 73 29.33 -8.58 1.50
CA LEU A 73 27.91 -8.33 1.75
C LEU A 73 27.09 -8.88 0.58
N GLY A 74 25.97 -9.52 0.90
CA GLY A 74 25.07 -10.13 -0.08
C GLY A 74 24.66 -11.56 0.28
N HIS A 75 23.90 -12.17 -0.61
CA HIS A 75 23.31 -13.49 -0.41
C HIS A 75 23.53 -14.34 -1.66
N TRP A 76 23.96 -15.58 -1.46
CA TRP A 76 24.15 -16.56 -2.52
C TRP A 76 22.98 -17.54 -2.63
N GLY A 77 22.36 -17.88 -1.49
CA GLY A 77 21.58 -19.11 -1.35
C GLY A 77 20.39 -19.25 -2.31
N SER A 78 19.82 -18.14 -2.79
CA SER A 78 18.68 -18.12 -3.71
C SER A 78 19.06 -17.86 -5.17
N ASP A 79 20.32 -17.58 -5.49
CA ASP A 79 20.70 -17.05 -6.81
C ASP A 79 20.48 -18.05 -7.95
N ALA A 80 20.84 -19.32 -7.71
CA ALA A 80 20.77 -20.40 -8.68
C ALA A 80 19.33 -20.62 -9.17
N GLY A 81 18.38 -20.85 -8.27
CA GLY A 81 16.98 -21.13 -8.66
C GLY A 81 16.31 -19.96 -9.39
N GLN A 82 16.67 -18.71 -9.04
CA GLN A 82 16.17 -17.52 -9.72
C GLN A 82 16.72 -17.40 -11.14
N SER A 83 18.04 -17.52 -11.30
CA SER A 83 18.71 -17.46 -12.62
C SER A 83 18.25 -18.59 -13.53
N PHE A 84 18.09 -19.79 -12.98
CA PHE A 84 17.63 -20.97 -13.69
C PHE A 84 16.21 -20.79 -14.23
N THR A 85 15.30 -20.27 -13.41
CA THR A 85 13.92 -19.97 -13.82
C THR A 85 13.88 -18.88 -14.90
N TRP A 86 14.62 -17.79 -14.70
CA TRP A 86 14.69 -16.67 -15.66
C TRP A 86 15.12 -17.14 -17.05
N MET A 87 16.20 -17.91 -17.12
CA MET A 87 16.77 -18.40 -18.38
C MET A 87 15.81 -19.32 -19.14
N HIS A 88 15.13 -20.23 -18.44
CA HIS A 88 14.12 -21.11 -19.07
C HIS A 88 12.88 -20.36 -19.52
N MET A 89 12.53 -19.26 -18.85
CA MET A 89 11.47 -18.36 -19.32
C MET A 89 11.89 -17.57 -20.56
N ASN A 90 13.13 -17.08 -20.61
CA ASN A 90 13.70 -16.40 -21.80
C ASN A 90 13.57 -17.24 -23.07
N ARG A 91 13.77 -18.56 -22.97
CA ARG A 91 13.52 -19.50 -24.07
C ARG A 91 12.09 -19.39 -24.61
N LEU A 92 11.10 -19.34 -23.72
CA LEU A 92 9.68 -19.29 -24.12
C LEU A 92 9.25 -17.94 -24.63
N ILE A 93 9.79 -16.85 -24.06
CA ILE A 93 9.59 -15.50 -24.58
C ILE A 93 10.01 -15.48 -26.06
N LYS A 94 11.19 -16.01 -26.39
CA LYS A 94 11.65 -16.10 -27.77
C LYS A 94 10.81 -17.04 -28.64
N LYS A 95 10.44 -18.21 -28.12
CA LYS A 95 9.71 -19.24 -28.88
C LYS A 95 8.27 -18.81 -29.20
N TYR A 96 7.65 -18.05 -28.31
CA TYR A 96 6.20 -17.78 -28.35
C TYR A 96 5.82 -16.31 -28.42
N ASP A 97 6.80 -15.39 -28.48
CA ASP A 97 6.62 -13.93 -28.47
C ASP A 97 5.77 -13.48 -27.26
N LEU A 98 6.25 -13.82 -26.07
CA LEU A 98 5.52 -13.56 -24.83
C LEU A 98 5.87 -12.20 -24.23
N ASP A 99 4.86 -11.51 -23.72
CA ASP A 99 5.02 -10.35 -22.84
C ASP A 99 5.18 -10.86 -21.41
N CYS A 100 6.37 -10.72 -20.84
CA CYS A 100 6.71 -11.33 -19.55
C CYS A 100 7.47 -10.39 -18.63
N LEU A 101 7.08 -10.43 -17.36
CA LEU A 101 7.75 -9.73 -16.26
C LEU A 101 8.20 -10.77 -15.22
N PHE A 102 9.28 -10.45 -14.50
CA PHE A 102 9.77 -11.27 -13.40
C PHE A 102 9.63 -10.55 -12.06
N VAL A 103 9.05 -11.21 -11.06
CA VAL A 103 8.97 -10.72 -9.68
C VAL A 103 9.83 -11.62 -8.79
N ALA A 104 10.80 -11.01 -8.11
CA ALA A 104 11.76 -11.71 -7.26
C ALA A 104 11.34 -11.65 -5.77
N GLY A 105 10.53 -12.61 -5.32
CA GLY A 105 10.15 -12.71 -3.90
C GLY A 105 11.34 -12.84 -2.95
N PRO A 106 12.31 -13.78 -3.16
CA PRO A 106 13.56 -13.78 -2.41
C PRO A 106 14.53 -12.69 -2.95
N GLY A 107 14.11 -11.43 -2.86
CA GLY A 107 14.79 -10.27 -3.45
C GLY A 107 16.18 -9.98 -2.91
N HIS A 108 16.52 -10.54 -1.73
CA HIS A 108 17.89 -10.58 -1.21
C HIS A 108 18.89 -11.31 -2.13
N GLY A 109 18.41 -12.17 -3.03
CA GLY A 109 19.19 -12.76 -4.13
C GLY A 109 19.27 -11.85 -5.36
N ALA A 110 19.53 -10.55 -5.14
CA ALA A 110 19.67 -9.57 -6.20
C ALA A 110 20.78 -9.88 -7.22
N PRO A 111 21.92 -10.53 -6.86
CA PRO A 111 22.92 -10.93 -7.85
C PRO A 111 22.32 -11.75 -9.00
N ALA A 112 21.34 -12.61 -8.73
CA ALA A 112 20.63 -13.32 -9.80
C ALA A 112 19.98 -12.35 -10.79
N ILE A 113 19.16 -11.40 -10.32
CA ILE A 113 18.42 -10.47 -11.18
C ILE A 113 19.37 -9.53 -11.94
N ILE A 114 20.38 -9.00 -11.26
CA ILE A 114 21.38 -8.11 -11.85
C ILE A 114 22.20 -8.86 -12.90
N SER A 115 22.60 -10.12 -12.64
CA SER A 115 23.33 -10.94 -13.62
C SER A 115 22.52 -11.14 -14.90
N GLN A 116 21.21 -11.39 -14.78
CA GLN A 116 20.33 -11.54 -15.93
C GLN A 116 20.18 -10.23 -16.69
N SER A 117 19.94 -9.11 -15.99
CA SER A 117 19.85 -7.78 -16.62
C SER A 117 21.13 -7.38 -17.36
N TYR A 118 22.30 -7.74 -16.82
CA TYR A 118 23.60 -7.49 -17.45
C TYR A 118 23.81 -8.35 -18.70
N MET A 119 23.51 -9.65 -18.65
CA MET A 119 23.63 -10.53 -19.81
C MET A 119 22.58 -10.29 -20.90
N GLU A 120 21.43 -9.72 -20.53
CA GLU A 120 20.41 -9.20 -21.45
C GLU A 120 20.83 -7.87 -22.11
N GLY A 121 21.92 -7.26 -21.64
CA GLY A 121 22.47 -5.96 -22.09
C GLY A 121 21.75 -4.74 -21.51
N VAL A 122 20.62 -4.93 -20.84
CA VAL A 122 19.77 -3.83 -20.33
C VAL A 122 20.47 -3.05 -19.22
N TYR A 123 21.23 -3.74 -18.37
CA TYR A 123 21.99 -3.05 -17.33
C TYR A 123 22.99 -2.05 -17.92
N SER A 124 23.64 -2.41 -19.04
CA SER A 124 24.57 -1.52 -19.75
C SER A 124 23.86 -0.43 -20.56
N GLU A 125 22.65 -0.67 -21.06
CA GLU A 125 21.80 0.37 -21.68
C GLU A 125 21.44 1.48 -20.67
N VAL A 126 21.17 1.08 -19.42
CA VAL A 126 20.76 1.97 -18.34
C VAL A 126 21.95 2.61 -17.62
N TYR A 127 23.04 1.85 -17.42
CA TYR A 127 24.27 2.27 -16.77
C TYR A 127 25.47 2.08 -17.72
N PRO A 128 25.73 3.04 -18.65
CA PRO A 128 26.73 2.87 -19.71
C PRO A 128 28.16 2.62 -19.22
N ASP A 129 28.49 2.99 -17.99
CA ASP A 129 29.80 2.74 -17.38
C ASP A 129 29.99 1.28 -16.92
N LYS A 130 28.93 0.46 -16.92
CA LYS A 130 28.96 -1.00 -16.76
C LYS A 130 28.75 -1.68 -18.11
N ALA A 131 29.60 -1.33 -19.07
CA ALA A 131 29.59 -1.92 -20.42
C ALA A 131 29.82 -3.45 -20.39
N GLU A 132 29.35 -4.17 -21.41
CA GLU A 132 29.52 -5.63 -21.57
C GLU A 132 30.97 -6.02 -21.92
N ASN A 133 31.95 -5.64 -21.09
CA ASN A 133 33.37 -5.97 -21.21
C ASN A 133 34.01 -6.14 -19.82
N GLU A 134 35.30 -6.46 -19.77
CA GLU A 134 36.03 -6.73 -18.51
C GLU A 134 35.98 -5.55 -17.53
N GLU A 135 36.15 -4.32 -18.00
CA GLU A 135 36.13 -3.13 -17.15
C GLU A 135 34.72 -2.84 -16.61
N GLY A 136 33.70 -2.99 -17.45
CA GLY A 136 32.31 -2.84 -17.00
C GLY A 136 31.88 -3.94 -16.04
N MET A 137 32.30 -5.19 -16.27
CA MET A 137 32.10 -6.31 -15.33
C MET A 137 32.81 -6.06 -14.00
N ARG A 138 34.05 -5.54 -14.02
CA ARG A 138 34.78 -5.16 -12.80
C ARG A 138 34.06 -4.07 -12.02
N LYS A 139 33.52 -3.05 -12.70
CA LYS A 139 32.72 -1.99 -12.08
C LYS A 139 31.41 -2.53 -11.52
N LEU A 140 30.71 -3.41 -12.25
CA LEU A 140 29.51 -4.10 -11.78
C LEU A 140 29.79 -4.86 -10.48
N PHE A 141 30.86 -5.67 -10.46
CA PHE A 141 31.27 -6.40 -9.27
C PHE A 141 31.56 -5.46 -8.11
N LYS A 142 32.37 -4.42 -8.34
CA LYS A 142 32.72 -3.45 -7.31
C LYS A 142 31.50 -2.70 -6.76
N GLN A 143 30.52 -2.34 -7.60
CA GLN A 143 29.36 -1.52 -7.22
C GLN A 143 28.38 -2.24 -6.29
N PHE A 144 28.23 -3.56 -6.43
CA PHE A 144 27.25 -4.33 -5.66
C PHE A 144 27.54 -4.28 -4.15
N SER A 145 26.57 -3.85 -3.33
CA SER A 145 26.70 -3.75 -1.86
C SER A 145 27.96 -3.01 -1.39
N PHE A 146 28.34 -1.95 -2.11
CA PHE A 146 29.52 -1.13 -1.83
C PHE A 146 29.12 0.30 -1.50
N PRO A 147 29.87 1.03 -0.65
CA PRO A 147 29.57 2.43 -0.35
C PRO A 147 29.49 3.29 -1.62
N GLY A 148 28.37 4.01 -1.79
CA GLY A 148 28.09 4.80 -3.01
C GLY A 148 27.70 3.97 -4.23
N GLY A 149 27.51 2.66 -4.08
CA GLY A 149 27.02 1.74 -5.10
C GLY A 149 25.54 1.43 -4.95
N ILE A 150 25.15 0.19 -5.24
CA ILE A 150 23.77 -0.31 -5.13
C ILE A 150 23.60 -1.21 -3.91
N GLY A 151 22.35 -1.36 -3.45
CA GLY A 151 21.98 -2.26 -2.36
C GLY A 151 22.17 -3.75 -2.68
N SER A 152 21.84 -4.59 -1.70
CA SER A 152 21.92 -6.05 -1.80
C SER A 152 20.63 -6.73 -2.26
N HIS A 153 19.57 -5.94 -2.50
CA HIS A 153 18.24 -6.40 -2.88
C HIS A 153 17.88 -5.93 -4.30
N ALA A 154 16.76 -6.41 -4.85
CA ALA A 154 16.26 -6.00 -6.18
C ALA A 154 15.61 -4.60 -6.12
N THR A 155 16.35 -3.61 -5.64
CA THR A 155 15.91 -2.24 -5.38
C THR A 155 15.49 -1.49 -6.66
N PRO A 156 14.87 -0.29 -6.58
CA PRO A 156 14.45 0.49 -7.75
C PRO A 156 15.55 0.77 -8.78
N GLU A 157 16.82 0.75 -8.40
CA GLU A 157 17.95 0.91 -9.32
C GLU A 157 18.13 -0.29 -10.27
N THR A 158 17.49 -1.44 -10.00
CA THR A 158 17.62 -2.65 -10.82
C THR A 158 16.62 -2.62 -11.99
N PRO A 159 17.08 -2.64 -13.26
CA PRO A 159 16.19 -2.69 -14.42
C PRO A 159 15.26 -3.91 -14.38
N GLY A 160 13.96 -3.66 -14.61
CA GLY A 160 12.91 -4.68 -14.59
C GLY A 160 12.35 -5.00 -13.20
N SER A 161 12.95 -4.49 -12.12
CA SER A 161 12.37 -4.63 -10.79
C SER A 161 11.21 -3.66 -10.56
N LEU A 162 10.13 -4.19 -9.98
CA LEU A 162 9.05 -3.44 -9.32
C LEU A 162 8.73 -3.98 -7.92
N HIS A 163 9.56 -4.89 -7.42
CA HIS A 163 9.38 -5.55 -6.13
C HIS A 163 10.76 -5.85 -5.57
N GLU A 164 11.10 -5.16 -4.48
CA GLU A 164 12.44 -5.27 -3.88
C GLU A 164 12.69 -6.62 -3.19
N GLY A 165 11.65 -7.22 -2.59
CA GLY A 165 11.74 -8.49 -1.87
C GLY A 165 12.66 -8.45 -0.65
N GLY A 166 12.77 -7.29 0.00
CA GLY A 166 13.45 -7.11 1.29
C GLY A 166 12.57 -7.54 2.46
N GLU A 167 11.46 -6.83 2.67
CA GLU A 167 10.37 -7.34 3.51
C GLU A 167 9.59 -8.40 2.72
N LEU A 168 9.67 -9.64 3.20
CA LEU A 168 9.13 -10.81 2.53
C LEU A 168 7.62 -10.93 2.75
N GLY A 169 6.88 -11.31 1.70
CA GLY A 169 5.47 -11.72 1.83
C GLY A 169 4.54 -11.24 0.71
N TYR A 170 4.98 -10.28 -0.11
CA TYR A 170 4.10 -9.57 -1.06
C TYR A 170 4.33 -9.94 -2.52
N SER A 171 5.21 -10.90 -2.82
CA SER A 171 5.60 -11.20 -4.21
C SER A 171 4.43 -11.66 -5.08
N ILE A 172 3.56 -12.53 -4.55
CA ILE A 172 2.37 -12.98 -5.28
C ILE A 172 1.34 -11.87 -5.39
N SER A 173 1.03 -11.12 -4.33
CA SER A 173 0.06 -10.03 -4.42
C SER A 173 0.53 -8.97 -5.43
N HIS A 174 1.80 -8.55 -5.39
CA HIS A 174 2.34 -7.62 -6.39
C HIS A 174 2.20 -8.20 -7.80
N ALA A 175 2.55 -9.47 -8.00
CA ALA A 175 2.42 -10.11 -9.31
C ALA A 175 0.99 -10.14 -9.84
N PHE A 176 -0.01 -10.40 -9.00
CA PHE A 176 -1.42 -10.32 -9.41
C PHE A 176 -1.81 -8.88 -9.78
N GLY A 177 -1.37 -7.90 -9.01
CA GLY A 177 -1.51 -6.48 -9.35
C GLY A 177 -1.02 -6.15 -10.76
N THR A 178 0.14 -6.68 -11.16
CA THR A 178 0.72 -6.40 -12.49
C THR A 178 -0.10 -6.93 -13.67
N VAL A 179 -0.85 -8.02 -13.47
CA VAL A 179 -1.56 -8.69 -14.57
C VAL A 179 -3.02 -8.28 -14.71
N PHE A 180 -3.61 -7.64 -13.69
CA PHE A 180 -4.97 -7.13 -13.78
C PHE A 180 -5.09 -6.10 -14.92
N ASP A 181 -6.08 -6.29 -15.78
CA ASP A 181 -6.29 -5.54 -17.02
C ASP A 181 -5.11 -5.55 -18.01
N HIS A 182 -4.12 -6.42 -17.83
CA HIS A 182 -2.96 -6.57 -18.72
C HIS A 182 -3.01 -7.92 -19.44
N PRO A 183 -3.95 -8.14 -20.39
CA PRO A 183 -4.36 -9.47 -20.86
C PRO A 183 -3.28 -10.32 -21.52
N ARG A 184 -2.18 -9.71 -21.97
CA ARG A 184 -1.06 -10.42 -22.60
C ARG A 184 0.09 -10.73 -21.65
N LEU A 185 0.15 -10.08 -20.49
CA LEU A 185 1.28 -10.20 -19.58
C LEU A 185 1.22 -11.53 -18.83
N ILE A 186 2.36 -12.21 -18.80
CA ILE A 186 2.62 -13.29 -17.85
C ILE A 186 3.67 -12.80 -16.85
N THR A 187 3.28 -12.70 -15.58
CA THR A 187 4.23 -12.40 -14.52
C THR A 187 4.72 -13.69 -13.90
N VAL A 188 6.01 -13.98 -14.07
CA VAL A 188 6.68 -15.12 -13.42
C VAL A 188 7.16 -14.66 -12.05
N THR A 189 6.68 -15.32 -11.01
CA THR A 189 6.95 -14.90 -9.63
C THR A 189 7.76 -15.96 -8.92
N MET A 190 9.01 -15.66 -8.59
CA MET A 190 9.79 -16.50 -7.70
C MET A 190 9.33 -16.29 -6.27
N VAL A 191 9.00 -17.38 -5.59
CA VAL A 191 8.49 -17.36 -4.22
C VAL A 191 9.47 -18.10 -3.31
N GLY A 192 10.02 -17.42 -2.32
CA GLY A 192 10.89 -18.07 -1.33
C GLY A 192 10.07 -19.09 -0.51
N ASP A 193 10.60 -20.28 -0.27
CA ASP A 193 9.94 -21.23 0.63
C ASP A 193 9.90 -20.77 2.10
N GLY A 194 10.85 -19.92 2.51
CA GLY A 194 10.78 -19.19 3.79
C GLY A 194 9.81 -18.01 3.76
N GLU A 195 9.68 -17.32 2.62
CA GLU A 195 8.67 -16.29 2.41
C GLU A 195 7.26 -16.89 2.52
N ALA A 196 7.07 -18.12 2.03
CA ALA A 196 5.79 -18.85 2.05
C ALA A 196 5.24 -19.15 3.44
N GLU A 197 6.04 -18.93 4.49
CA GLU A 197 5.60 -19.05 5.89
C GLU A 197 4.97 -17.75 6.42
N THR A 198 5.09 -16.64 5.70
CA THR A 198 4.54 -15.34 6.13
C THR A 198 3.01 -15.32 5.93
N GLY A 199 2.31 -14.62 6.84
CA GLY A 199 0.87 -14.42 6.75
C GLY A 199 0.41 -13.83 5.41
N PRO A 200 1.00 -12.72 4.94
CA PRO A 200 0.66 -12.09 3.65
C PRO A 200 0.79 -13.05 2.47
N LEU A 201 1.88 -13.84 2.40
CA LEU A 201 2.06 -14.73 1.26
C LEU A 201 1.11 -15.93 1.32
N ALA A 202 0.89 -16.50 2.50
CA ALA A 202 -0.03 -17.64 2.66
C ALA A 202 -1.44 -17.32 2.16
N THR A 203 -1.95 -16.11 2.44
CA THR A 203 -3.27 -15.68 1.97
C THR A 203 -3.28 -15.30 0.48
N SER A 204 -2.17 -14.75 -0.04
CA SER A 204 -2.07 -14.30 -1.44
C SER A 204 -2.26 -15.41 -2.49
N TRP A 205 -2.08 -16.70 -2.14
CA TRP A 205 -2.38 -17.84 -3.01
C TRP A 205 -3.87 -17.93 -3.43
N HIS A 206 -4.76 -17.20 -2.73
CA HIS A 206 -6.17 -17.08 -3.08
C HIS A 206 -6.45 -16.09 -4.23
N SER A 207 -5.45 -15.33 -4.70
CA SER A 207 -5.66 -14.31 -5.74
C SER A 207 -6.22 -14.85 -7.07
N THR A 208 -6.08 -16.16 -7.35
CA THR A 208 -6.71 -16.81 -8.52
C THR A 208 -8.23 -16.74 -8.55
N LYS A 209 -8.89 -16.48 -7.41
CA LYS A 209 -10.35 -16.30 -7.33
C LYS A 209 -10.80 -14.91 -7.80
N PHE A 210 -9.86 -14.08 -8.23
CA PHE A 210 -10.10 -12.71 -8.72
C PHE A 210 -9.46 -12.45 -10.08
N LEU A 211 -8.87 -13.48 -10.72
CA LEU A 211 -8.16 -13.34 -11.99
C LEU A 211 -9.03 -13.86 -13.14
N ASN A 212 -9.49 -12.95 -14.00
CA ASN A 212 -10.34 -13.27 -15.14
C ASN A 212 -9.48 -13.51 -16.40
N PRO A 213 -9.49 -14.72 -16.99
CA PRO A 213 -8.66 -15.05 -18.16
C PRO A 213 -9.00 -14.26 -19.43
N ILE A 214 -10.14 -13.57 -19.48
CA ILE A 214 -10.52 -12.69 -20.59
C ILE A 214 -9.80 -11.34 -20.48
N THR A 215 -9.99 -10.65 -19.37
CA THR A 215 -9.55 -9.25 -19.18
C THR A 215 -8.14 -9.13 -18.64
N ASP A 216 -7.67 -10.13 -17.89
CA ASP A 216 -6.42 -10.10 -17.17
C ASP A 216 -5.36 -11.01 -17.80
N GLY A 217 -4.11 -10.79 -17.42
CA GLY A 217 -2.97 -11.62 -17.76
C GLY A 217 -2.94 -12.92 -16.95
N ALA A 218 -1.75 -13.42 -16.64
CA ALA A 218 -1.60 -14.60 -15.80
C ALA A 218 -0.36 -14.51 -14.91
N VAL A 219 -0.46 -15.05 -13.70
CA VAL A 219 0.70 -15.23 -12.82
C VAL A 219 1.16 -16.68 -12.92
N LEU A 220 2.47 -16.89 -13.09
CA LEU A 220 3.12 -18.20 -12.98
C LEU A 220 4.03 -18.21 -11.74
N PRO A 221 3.51 -18.65 -10.58
CA PRO A 221 4.33 -18.78 -9.39
C PRO A 221 5.31 -19.94 -9.52
N VAL A 222 6.54 -19.71 -9.08
CA VAL A 222 7.58 -20.72 -8.91
C VAL A 222 7.97 -20.74 -7.44
N LEU A 223 7.44 -21.71 -6.69
CA LEU A 223 7.85 -21.97 -5.32
C LEU A 223 9.28 -22.50 -5.33
N HIS A 224 10.22 -21.66 -4.89
CA HIS A 224 11.63 -21.97 -4.77
C HIS A 224 11.87 -22.77 -3.49
N LEU A 225 11.59 -24.07 -3.57
CA LEU A 225 11.65 -25.01 -2.48
C LEU A 225 13.07 -25.51 -2.25
N ASN A 226 13.97 -24.59 -1.87
CA ASN A 226 15.39 -24.89 -1.71
C ASN A 226 15.76 -25.51 -0.35
N GLY A 227 14.79 -25.60 0.55
CA GLY A 227 14.85 -26.40 1.76
C GLY A 227 15.13 -25.62 3.03
N TYR A 228 15.51 -24.34 2.92
CA TYR A 228 16.03 -23.57 4.05
C TYR A 228 15.76 -22.06 3.95
N LYS A 229 15.57 -21.43 5.10
CA LYS A 229 15.60 -19.96 5.29
C LYS A 229 16.96 -19.52 5.86
N ILE A 230 17.02 -18.54 6.76
CA ILE A 230 18.32 -18.01 7.26
C ILE A 230 19.12 -19.07 8.01
N ASN A 231 18.51 -19.69 9.02
CA ASN A 231 19.18 -20.65 9.92
C ASN A 231 18.24 -21.79 10.32
N ASN A 232 17.29 -22.13 9.45
CA ASN A 232 16.30 -23.16 9.69
C ASN A 232 15.91 -23.81 8.37
N PRO A 233 15.41 -25.06 8.39
CA PRO A 233 14.62 -25.55 7.30
C PRO A 233 13.31 -24.77 7.14
N THR A 234 12.64 -24.95 6.02
CA THR A 234 11.33 -24.35 5.73
C THR A 234 10.20 -25.37 5.91
N LEU A 235 9.02 -24.91 6.34
CA LEU A 235 7.88 -25.78 6.62
C LEU A 235 7.48 -26.59 5.38
N LEU A 236 7.25 -25.90 4.25
CA LEU A 236 6.82 -26.54 3.01
C LEU A 236 7.86 -27.49 2.41
N ALA A 237 9.15 -27.33 2.74
CA ALA A 237 10.18 -28.24 2.25
C ALA A 237 10.24 -29.54 3.05
N ARG A 238 9.63 -29.60 4.24
CA ARG A 238 9.71 -30.74 5.19
C ARG A 238 8.42 -31.53 5.34
N ILE A 239 7.29 -31.01 4.86
CA ILE A 239 6.08 -31.82 4.68
C ILE A 239 6.27 -32.82 3.53
N SER A 240 5.41 -33.83 3.46
CA SER A 240 5.45 -34.80 2.38
C SER A 240 5.09 -34.16 1.03
N HIS A 241 5.52 -34.79 -0.05
CA HIS A 241 5.14 -34.40 -1.41
C HIS A 241 3.61 -34.39 -1.58
N GLU A 242 2.92 -35.39 -1.00
CA GLU A 242 1.46 -35.53 -1.06
C GLU A 242 0.75 -34.38 -0.35
N GLU A 243 1.19 -34.00 0.85
CA GLU A 243 0.65 -32.84 1.59
C GLU A 243 0.85 -31.52 0.82
N LEU A 244 2.05 -31.33 0.23
CA LEU A 244 2.35 -30.12 -0.55
C LEU A 244 1.48 -30.03 -1.81
N ALA A 245 1.31 -31.14 -2.53
CA ALA A 245 0.43 -31.19 -3.69
C ALA A 245 -1.03 -30.94 -3.30
N ALA A 246 -1.51 -31.57 -2.21
CA ALA A 246 -2.87 -31.39 -1.71
C ALA A 246 -3.14 -29.93 -1.31
N LEU A 247 -2.19 -29.26 -0.67
CA LEU A 247 -2.30 -27.84 -0.30
C LEU A 247 -2.55 -26.95 -1.53
N PHE A 248 -1.70 -27.05 -2.56
CA PHE A 248 -1.84 -26.20 -3.75
C PHE A 248 -3.06 -26.55 -4.60
N VAL A 249 -3.43 -27.84 -4.66
CA VAL A 249 -4.71 -28.26 -5.26
C VAL A 249 -5.89 -27.67 -4.48
N GLY A 250 -5.84 -27.65 -3.15
CA GLY A 250 -6.84 -27.02 -2.28
C GLY A 250 -6.94 -25.50 -2.50
N TYR A 251 -5.82 -24.83 -2.74
CA TYR A 251 -5.80 -23.44 -3.20
C TYR A 251 -6.28 -23.25 -4.64
N GLY A 252 -6.54 -24.31 -5.41
CA GLY A 252 -7.04 -24.22 -6.78
C GLY A 252 -5.96 -23.99 -7.83
N TRP A 253 -4.73 -24.43 -7.56
CA TRP A 253 -3.62 -24.46 -8.52
C TRP A 253 -3.40 -25.88 -9.08
N THR A 254 -2.68 -25.95 -10.21
CA THR A 254 -2.12 -27.20 -10.74
C THR A 254 -0.62 -27.22 -10.46
N PRO A 255 -0.14 -27.92 -9.41
CA PRO A 255 1.27 -27.94 -9.07
C PRO A 255 2.06 -28.86 -10.01
N TYR A 256 3.13 -28.33 -10.61
CA TYR A 256 4.11 -29.08 -11.37
C TYR A 256 5.44 -29.11 -10.62
N PHE A 257 5.96 -30.30 -10.36
CA PHE A 257 7.21 -30.47 -9.62
C PHE A 257 8.40 -30.60 -10.57
N VAL A 258 9.50 -29.92 -10.23
CA VAL A 258 10.83 -30.06 -10.84
C VAL A 258 11.83 -30.23 -9.70
N GLU A 259 12.35 -31.44 -9.52
CA GLU A 259 13.10 -31.81 -8.31
C GLU A 259 14.40 -32.55 -8.65
N GLY A 260 15.54 -32.05 -8.19
CA GLY A 260 16.84 -32.69 -8.45
C GLY A 260 18.01 -31.71 -8.40
N SER A 261 19.20 -32.24 -8.68
CA SER A 261 20.45 -31.49 -8.67
C SER A 261 21.36 -31.76 -9.87
N ASP A 262 21.07 -32.79 -10.66
CA ASP A 262 21.81 -33.10 -11.87
C ASP A 262 21.47 -32.11 -12.99
N MET A 263 22.48 -31.39 -13.49
CA MET A 263 22.28 -30.19 -14.30
C MET A 263 21.57 -30.48 -15.63
N GLU A 264 22.02 -31.50 -16.36
CA GLU A 264 21.46 -31.85 -17.67
C GLU A 264 19.99 -32.26 -17.56
N SER A 265 19.67 -33.20 -16.66
CA SER A 265 18.28 -33.63 -16.46
C SER A 265 17.40 -32.51 -15.89
N MET A 266 17.94 -31.63 -15.04
CA MET A 266 17.20 -30.46 -14.53
C MET A 266 16.87 -29.46 -15.64
N HIS A 267 17.78 -29.22 -16.60
CA HIS A 267 17.47 -28.37 -17.76
C HIS A 267 16.33 -28.93 -18.58
N GLN A 268 16.31 -30.24 -18.85
CA GLN A 268 15.23 -30.89 -19.59
C GLN A 268 13.90 -30.79 -18.84
N ALA A 269 13.91 -31.12 -17.55
CA ALA A 269 12.73 -31.08 -16.69
C ALA A 269 12.09 -29.68 -16.60
N MET A 270 12.92 -28.65 -16.39
CA MET A 270 12.43 -27.27 -16.31
C MET A 270 11.97 -26.75 -17.67
N ALA A 271 12.70 -27.04 -18.76
CA ALA A 271 12.29 -26.63 -20.09
C ALA A 271 10.92 -27.21 -20.49
N ALA A 272 10.69 -28.50 -20.20
CA ALA A 272 9.41 -29.17 -20.43
C ALA A 272 8.29 -28.59 -19.56
N THR A 273 8.57 -28.38 -18.27
CA THR A 273 7.57 -27.93 -17.29
C THR A 273 7.12 -26.49 -17.51
N VAL A 274 8.05 -25.55 -17.70
CA VAL A 274 7.69 -24.14 -17.97
C VAL A 274 6.92 -24.06 -19.29
N GLU A 275 7.29 -24.84 -20.31
CA GLU A 275 6.58 -24.88 -21.58
C GLU A 275 5.16 -25.40 -21.43
N ARG A 276 4.97 -26.46 -20.63
CA ARG A 276 3.63 -26.98 -20.30
C ARG A 276 2.79 -25.89 -19.63
N ALA A 277 3.31 -25.25 -18.59
CA ALA A 277 2.60 -24.22 -17.84
C ALA A 277 2.18 -23.04 -18.73
N VAL A 278 3.09 -22.51 -19.57
CA VAL A 278 2.77 -21.42 -20.50
C VAL A 278 1.73 -21.84 -21.53
N ARG A 279 1.81 -23.06 -22.08
CA ARG A 279 0.82 -23.54 -23.04
C ARG A 279 -0.57 -23.68 -22.41
N GLU A 280 -0.66 -24.12 -21.16
CA GLU A 280 -1.92 -24.18 -20.43
C GLU A 280 -2.50 -22.79 -20.14
N ILE A 281 -1.68 -21.86 -19.64
CA ILE A 281 -2.07 -20.46 -19.44
C ILE A 281 -2.72 -19.90 -20.72
N ARG A 282 -2.02 -20.04 -21.85
CA ARG A 282 -2.52 -19.57 -23.15
C ARG A 282 -3.76 -20.33 -23.60
N ALA A 283 -3.86 -21.62 -23.31
CA ALA A 283 -5.04 -22.41 -23.66
C ALA A 283 -6.28 -21.94 -22.89
N TYR A 284 -6.16 -21.69 -21.57
CA TYR A 284 -7.26 -21.16 -20.77
C TYR A 284 -7.69 -19.77 -21.22
N GLN A 285 -6.71 -18.88 -21.45
CA GLN A 285 -6.97 -17.54 -21.99
C GLN A 285 -7.65 -17.61 -23.35
N LYS A 286 -7.15 -18.45 -24.27
CA LYS A 286 -7.76 -18.64 -25.60
C LYS A 286 -9.18 -19.16 -25.48
N GLN A 287 -9.41 -20.20 -24.68
CA GLN A 287 -10.74 -20.78 -24.46
C GLN A 287 -11.73 -19.73 -23.94
N ALA A 288 -11.34 -18.96 -22.93
CA ALA A 288 -12.21 -17.93 -22.35
C ALA A 288 -12.50 -16.79 -23.34
N ARG A 289 -11.47 -16.32 -24.07
CA ARG A 289 -11.58 -15.21 -25.02
C ARG A 289 -12.36 -15.59 -26.29
N ASP A 290 -12.13 -16.77 -26.83
CA ASP A 290 -12.85 -17.25 -28.02
C ASP A 290 -14.33 -17.50 -27.72
N SER A 291 -14.63 -18.03 -26.52
CA SER A 291 -16.02 -18.31 -26.12
C SER A 291 -16.76 -17.08 -25.57
N GLY A 292 -16.02 -16.02 -25.22
CA GLY A 292 -16.56 -14.87 -24.47
C GLY A 292 -17.03 -15.21 -23.06
N LYS A 293 -16.70 -16.40 -22.53
CA LYS A 293 -17.15 -16.89 -21.22
C LYS A 293 -15.96 -17.03 -20.27
N ALA A 294 -15.96 -16.19 -19.23
CA ALA A 294 -14.99 -16.30 -18.15
C ALA A 294 -15.24 -17.57 -17.33
N PHE A 295 -14.18 -18.18 -16.84
CA PHE A 295 -14.20 -19.29 -15.89
C PHE A 295 -12.93 -19.27 -15.06
N ARG A 296 -12.94 -19.94 -13.91
CA ARG A 296 -11.74 -20.08 -13.06
C ARG A 296 -11.01 -21.38 -13.41
N PRO A 297 -9.90 -21.34 -14.19
CA PRO A 297 -9.08 -22.52 -14.37
C PRO A 297 -8.31 -22.85 -13.09
N ARG A 298 -7.76 -24.07 -13.03
CA ARG A 298 -6.67 -24.38 -12.10
C ARG A 298 -5.35 -23.93 -12.73
N TRP A 299 -5.00 -22.67 -12.46
CA TRP A 299 -3.78 -22.07 -13.00
C TRP A 299 -2.54 -22.91 -12.63
N PRO A 300 -1.56 -23.04 -13.54
CA PRO A 300 -0.36 -23.81 -13.27
C PRO A 300 0.55 -23.05 -12.31
N MET A 301 1.22 -23.79 -11.42
CA MET A 301 2.33 -23.30 -10.61
C MET A 301 3.45 -24.33 -10.61
N ILE A 302 4.68 -23.89 -10.37
CA ILE A 302 5.86 -24.76 -10.38
C ILE A 302 6.42 -24.85 -8.96
N VAL A 303 6.71 -26.07 -8.52
CA VAL A 303 7.52 -26.33 -7.32
C VAL A 303 8.93 -26.70 -7.79
N LEU A 304 9.88 -25.79 -7.62
CA LEU A 304 11.29 -26.02 -7.93
C LEU A 304 12.03 -26.46 -6.67
N ARG A 305 12.27 -27.77 -6.54
CA ARG A 305 13.05 -28.34 -5.43
C ARG A 305 14.50 -28.57 -5.88
N SER A 306 15.35 -27.58 -5.61
CA SER A 306 16.80 -27.63 -5.88
C SER A 306 17.59 -27.30 -4.61
N PRO A 307 18.87 -27.69 -4.46
CA PRO A 307 19.60 -27.40 -3.23
C PRO A 307 19.77 -25.89 -2.98
N LYS A 308 19.57 -25.41 -1.73
CA LYS A 308 19.97 -24.03 -1.40
C LYS A 308 21.46 -23.81 -1.65
N GLY A 309 21.81 -22.72 -2.32
CA GLY A 309 23.18 -22.45 -2.74
C GLY A 309 23.73 -23.43 -3.79
N TRP A 310 22.84 -24.04 -4.59
CA TRP A 310 23.17 -25.00 -5.66
C TRP A 310 24.40 -24.58 -6.46
N SER A 311 25.27 -25.55 -6.76
CA SER A 311 26.59 -25.39 -7.42
C SER A 311 27.73 -24.86 -6.54
N ALA A 312 27.47 -24.54 -5.26
CA ALA A 312 28.53 -24.30 -4.28
C ALA A 312 29.27 -25.58 -3.88
N PRO A 313 30.48 -25.47 -3.29
CA PRO A 313 31.13 -26.59 -2.63
C PRO A 313 30.17 -27.27 -1.64
N ARG A 314 30.10 -28.60 -1.68
CA ARG A 314 29.17 -29.36 -0.84
C ARG A 314 29.49 -29.19 0.65
N THR A 315 30.77 -29.19 0.99
CA THR A 315 31.27 -29.02 2.36
C THR A 315 32.43 -28.04 2.42
N ILE A 316 32.53 -27.32 3.55
CA ILE A 316 33.68 -26.52 3.95
C ILE A 316 33.96 -26.83 5.43
N ASP A 317 35.19 -27.16 5.77
CA ASP A 317 35.60 -27.54 7.14
C ASP A 317 34.71 -28.61 7.78
N GLY A 318 34.35 -29.64 6.99
CA GLY A 318 33.47 -30.72 7.44
C GLY A 318 32.00 -30.33 7.65
N LYS A 319 31.60 -29.09 7.37
CA LYS A 319 30.22 -28.60 7.48
C LYS A 319 29.59 -28.50 6.10
N LEU A 320 28.32 -28.91 5.98
CA LEU A 320 27.54 -28.76 4.75
C LEU A 320 27.31 -27.27 4.44
N LEU A 321 27.57 -26.88 3.18
CA LEU A 321 27.32 -25.55 2.65
C LEU A 321 26.17 -25.58 1.62
N GLU A 322 26.40 -26.16 0.44
CA GLU A 322 25.32 -26.43 -0.53
C GLU A 322 24.26 -27.32 0.12
N GLY A 323 22.98 -27.08 -0.17
CA GLY A 323 21.86 -27.82 0.42
C GLY A 323 21.77 -27.64 1.94
N SER A 324 22.22 -26.49 2.45
CA SER A 324 22.17 -26.11 3.85
C SER A 324 21.83 -24.62 4.00
N TRP A 325 21.27 -24.24 5.16
CA TRP A 325 21.03 -22.85 5.53
C TRP A 325 22.32 -22.01 5.54
N ARG A 326 23.49 -22.64 5.73
CA ARG A 326 24.80 -21.96 5.73
C ARG A 326 25.13 -21.24 4.42
N SER A 327 24.51 -21.65 3.31
CA SER A 327 24.67 -20.98 2.01
C SER A 327 23.84 -19.70 1.86
N HIS A 328 23.07 -19.30 2.87
CA HIS A 328 22.10 -18.21 2.73
C HIS A 328 22.73 -16.84 2.41
N GLN A 329 23.73 -16.41 3.20
CA GLN A 329 24.43 -15.13 3.01
C GLN A 329 25.70 -15.31 2.16
N ILE A 330 26.83 -14.79 2.63
CA ILE A 330 28.17 -15.02 2.08
C ILE A 330 28.62 -16.44 2.46
N PRO A 331 28.83 -17.35 1.48
CA PRO A 331 29.15 -18.75 1.76
C PRO A 331 30.50 -18.96 2.45
N ILE A 332 31.50 -18.16 2.09
CA ILE A 332 32.89 -18.22 2.60
C ILE A 332 33.26 -16.83 3.13
N PRO A 333 33.06 -16.53 4.44
CA PRO A 333 33.16 -15.15 4.96
C PRO A 333 34.59 -14.67 5.27
N ASP A 334 35.55 -15.58 5.44
CA ASP A 334 36.90 -15.33 5.97
C ASP A 334 38.01 -15.46 4.90
N VAL A 335 37.66 -15.36 3.62
CA VAL A 335 38.61 -15.47 2.48
C VAL A 335 39.76 -14.45 2.52
N ALA A 336 39.62 -13.34 3.26
CA ALA A 336 40.68 -12.35 3.42
C ALA A 336 41.73 -12.75 4.47
N SER A 337 41.35 -13.54 5.48
CA SER A 337 42.21 -13.97 6.59
C SER A 337 42.62 -15.45 6.51
N ASN A 338 42.02 -16.23 5.62
CA ASN A 338 42.24 -17.66 5.48
C ASN A 338 42.67 -18.02 4.04
N PRO A 339 43.97 -18.28 3.79
CA PRO A 339 44.49 -18.60 2.47
C PRO A 339 43.87 -19.86 1.83
N ALA A 340 43.49 -20.86 2.64
CA ALA A 340 42.83 -22.06 2.12
C ALA A 340 41.44 -21.73 1.58
N HIS A 341 40.71 -20.85 2.26
CA HIS A 341 39.40 -20.38 1.80
C HIS A 341 39.50 -19.46 0.59
N LEU A 342 40.56 -18.65 0.48
CA LEU A 342 40.85 -17.89 -0.73
C LEU A 342 41.07 -18.81 -1.94
N GLY A 343 41.90 -19.85 -1.78
CA GLY A 343 42.13 -20.85 -2.82
C GLY A 343 40.87 -21.65 -3.18
N LEU A 344 40.01 -21.93 -2.19
CA LEU A 344 38.71 -22.56 -2.42
C LEU A 344 37.77 -21.66 -3.22
N LEU A 345 37.69 -20.36 -2.90
CA LEU A 345 36.92 -19.39 -3.68
C LEU A 345 37.43 -19.31 -5.12
N GLU A 346 38.75 -19.23 -5.33
CA GLU A 346 39.32 -19.22 -6.67
C GLU A 346 38.96 -20.49 -7.44
N THR A 347 39.12 -21.66 -6.82
CA THR A 347 38.76 -22.96 -7.43
C THR A 347 37.29 -23.02 -7.78
N TRP A 348 36.42 -22.52 -6.90
CA TRP A 348 34.98 -22.48 -7.13
C TRP A 348 34.62 -21.53 -8.29
N MET A 349 35.15 -20.31 -8.31
CA MET A 349 34.89 -19.39 -9.42
C MET A 349 35.41 -19.94 -10.76
N ARG A 350 36.59 -20.60 -10.75
CA ARG A 350 37.14 -21.26 -11.95
C ARG A 350 36.34 -22.48 -12.40
N SER A 351 35.59 -23.15 -11.52
CA SER A 351 34.77 -24.31 -11.90
C SER A 351 33.62 -23.95 -12.86
N TYR A 352 33.19 -22.68 -12.86
CA TYR A 352 32.26 -22.15 -13.85
C TYR A 352 32.88 -21.93 -15.23
N ARG A 353 34.20 -22.11 -15.37
CA ARG A 353 34.98 -22.01 -16.62
C ARG A 353 34.72 -20.68 -17.35
N PRO A 354 35.04 -19.52 -16.73
CA PRO A 354 34.73 -18.20 -17.28
C PRO A 354 35.28 -17.98 -18.71
N ALA A 355 36.44 -18.56 -19.05
CA ALA A 355 37.03 -18.48 -20.38
C ALA A 355 36.21 -19.20 -21.48
N GLU A 356 35.32 -20.14 -21.11
CA GLU A 356 34.40 -20.76 -22.05
C GLU A 356 33.15 -19.90 -22.31
N VAL A 357 32.78 -19.00 -21.40
CA VAL A 357 31.50 -18.27 -21.45
C VAL A 357 31.66 -16.78 -21.75
N PHE A 358 32.80 -16.19 -21.36
CA PHE A 358 33.23 -14.85 -21.74
C PHE A 358 34.43 -14.94 -22.69
N ASP A 359 34.54 -14.02 -23.65
CA ASP A 359 35.73 -13.88 -24.48
C ASP A 359 36.86 -13.13 -23.77
N GLY A 360 38.01 -12.96 -24.44
CA GLY A 360 39.19 -12.30 -23.85
C GLY A 360 38.97 -10.83 -23.46
N SER A 361 37.92 -10.19 -23.99
CA SER A 361 37.50 -8.83 -23.66
C SER A 361 36.49 -8.76 -22.50
N GLY A 362 36.03 -9.92 -21.99
CA GLY A 362 35.00 -10.01 -20.96
C GLY A 362 33.57 -9.94 -21.49
N THR A 363 33.38 -9.99 -22.81
CA THR A 363 32.05 -9.99 -23.43
C THR A 363 31.47 -11.41 -23.38
N LEU A 364 30.18 -11.54 -23.04
CA LEU A 364 29.49 -12.84 -23.10
C LEU A 364 29.53 -13.38 -24.53
N ARG A 365 29.91 -14.66 -24.70
CA ARG A 365 30.01 -15.27 -26.03
C ARG A 365 28.70 -15.12 -26.80
N ARG A 366 28.81 -14.79 -28.09
CA ARG A 366 27.67 -14.49 -28.97
C ARG A 366 26.56 -15.55 -28.91
N GLU A 367 26.92 -16.83 -28.96
CA GLU A 367 25.93 -17.92 -28.92
C GLU A 367 25.13 -18.02 -27.61
N LEU A 368 25.67 -17.49 -26.51
CA LEU A 368 25.00 -17.42 -25.21
C LEU A 368 24.16 -16.15 -25.10
N ARG A 369 24.70 -15.01 -25.57
CA ARG A 369 23.95 -13.73 -25.65
C ARG A 369 22.69 -13.87 -26.51
N GLU A 370 22.74 -14.68 -27.56
CA GLU A 370 21.60 -15.00 -28.40
C GLU A 370 20.48 -15.78 -27.68
N LEU A 371 20.71 -16.37 -26.49
CA LEU A 371 19.65 -17.04 -25.72
C LEU A 371 18.64 -16.06 -25.10
N ALA A 372 19.07 -14.84 -24.79
CA ALA A 372 18.19 -13.79 -24.27
C ALA A 372 17.25 -13.24 -25.35
N PRO A 373 16.03 -12.78 -24.98
CA PRO A 373 15.17 -11.97 -25.84
C PRO A 373 15.84 -10.64 -26.24
N ARG A 374 15.18 -9.86 -27.09
CA ARG A 374 15.67 -8.54 -27.53
C ARG A 374 14.65 -7.44 -27.23
N GLY A 375 15.13 -6.19 -27.13
CA GLY A 375 14.28 -5.03 -26.92
C GLY A 375 13.43 -5.15 -25.65
N ASN A 376 12.16 -4.73 -25.73
CA ASN A 376 11.24 -4.77 -24.59
C ASN A 376 10.72 -6.17 -24.24
N ALA A 377 11.05 -7.22 -25.02
CA ALA A 377 10.71 -8.60 -24.68
C ALA A 377 11.65 -9.17 -23.59
N ARG A 378 12.79 -8.54 -23.34
CA ARG A 378 13.68 -8.89 -22.22
C ARG A 378 12.95 -8.57 -20.91
N MET A 379 12.90 -9.52 -19.97
CA MET A 379 12.18 -9.29 -18.71
C MET A 379 12.76 -8.12 -17.92
N SER A 380 14.07 -7.85 -18.04
CA SER A 380 14.70 -6.68 -17.41
C SER A 380 14.41 -5.34 -18.10
N ALA A 381 13.89 -5.35 -19.34
CA ALA A 381 13.48 -4.16 -20.08
C ALA A 381 11.96 -4.06 -20.29
N ASN A 382 11.17 -4.97 -19.72
CA ASN A 382 9.73 -4.96 -19.91
C ASN A 382 9.16 -3.64 -19.36
N PRO A 383 8.36 -2.88 -20.15
CA PRO A 383 7.75 -1.64 -19.70
C PRO A 383 6.91 -1.77 -18.43
N ALA A 384 6.35 -2.94 -18.13
CA ALA A 384 5.63 -3.18 -16.88
C ALA A 384 6.53 -3.03 -15.64
N GLY A 385 7.84 -3.30 -15.74
CA GLY A 385 8.83 -3.06 -14.68
C GLY A 385 9.25 -1.58 -14.53
N ASN A 386 8.80 -0.71 -15.43
CA ASN A 386 8.95 0.74 -15.38
C ASN A 386 7.59 1.39 -15.77
N GLY A 387 6.55 1.07 -14.98
CA GLY A 387 5.15 1.31 -15.32
C GLY A 387 4.78 2.77 -15.57
N GLY A 388 5.58 3.73 -15.12
CA GLY A 388 5.41 5.13 -15.52
C GLY A 388 5.44 5.36 -17.03
N ARG A 389 6.12 4.47 -17.79
CA ARG A 389 6.10 4.47 -19.27
C ARG A 389 4.76 3.99 -19.87
N LEU A 390 3.99 3.21 -19.11
CA LEU A 390 2.67 2.71 -19.50
C LEU A 390 1.54 3.59 -18.96
N ARG A 391 1.81 4.34 -17.88
CA ARG A 391 0.85 5.22 -17.23
C ARG A 391 0.25 6.22 -18.19
N LYS A 392 -1.08 6.25 -18.23
CA LYS A 392 -1.87 7.29 -18.90
C LYS A 392 -2.67 8.05 -17.85
N PRO A 393 -2.84 9.37 -17.96
CA PRO A 393 -3.77 10.11 -17.11
C PRO A 393 -5.17 9.48 -17.12
N LEU A 394 -5.88 9.58 -16.00
CA LEU A 394 -7.28 9.20 -15.91
C LEU A 394 -8.14 10.21 -16.69
N ASP A 395 -9.18 9.71 -17.37
CA ASP A 395 -10.28 10.55 -17.86
C ASP A 395 -11.20 10.82 -16.67
N LEU A 396 -10.92 11.90 -15.94
CA LEU A 396 -11.68 12.29 -14.76
C LEU A 396 -12.88 13.18 -15.17
N PRO A 397 -14.10 12.89 -14.68
CA PRO A 397 -15.20 13.83 -14.79
C PRO A 397 -14.88 15.11 -14.00
N ASP A 398 -15.57 16.21 -14.32
CA ASP A 398 -15.47 17.43 -13.53
C ASP A 398 -16.10 17.18 -12.14
N PHE A 399 -15.26 17.09 -11.11
CA PHE A 399 -15.70 16.81 -9.73
C PHE A 399 -16.67 17.89 -9.21
N GLN A 400 -16.64 19.11 -9.75
CA GLN A 400 -17.52 20.20 -9.33
C GLN A 400 -18.98 19.92 -9.65
N THR A 401 -19.27 19.09 -10.66
CA THR A 401 -20.64 18.68 -11.00
C THR A 401 -21.31 17.79 -9.94
N TYR A 402 -20.50 17.24 -9.03
CA TYR A 402 -20.97 16.45 -7.89
C TYR A 402 -21.07 17.31 -6.62
N ALA A 403 -20.94 18.64 -6.71
CA ALA A 403 -21.03 19.52 -5.55
C ALA A 403 -22.33 19.31 -4.76
N LEU A 404 -22.21 19.31 -3.44
CA LEU A 404 -23.36 19.50 -2.57
C LEU A 404 -23.78 20.97 -2.69
N ALA A 405 -25.02 21.20 -3.15
CA ALA A 405 -25.59 22.52 -3.38
C ALA A 405 -26.37 23.05 -2.14
N ASP A 406 -26.70 24.34 -2.16
CA ASP A 406 -27.52 25.02 -1.15
C ASP A 406 -27.01 24.84 0.30
N ILE A 407 -25.69 24.78 0.46
CA ILE A 407 -25.05 24.64 1.77
C ILE A 407 -25.26 25.93 2.56
N ARG A 408 -25.83 25.77 3.77
CA ARG A 408 -25.79 26.77 4.83
C ARG A 408 -24.69 26.35 5.80
N PRO A 409 -23.57 27.09 5.86
CA PRO A 409 -22.40 26.69 6.64
C PRO A 409 -22.76 26.36 8.09
N GLY A 410 -22.32 25.20 8.57
CA GLY A 410 -22.56 24.77 9.95
C GLY A 410 -24.02 24.45 10.29
N THR A 411 -24.89 24.34 9.29
CA THR A 411 -26.33 24.02 9.47
C THR A 411 -26.78 22.86 8.58
N SER A 412 -26.39 22.86 7.30
CA SER A 412 -26.73 21.77 6.37
C SER A 412 -26.04 20.48 6.80
N ARG A 413 -26.80 19.38 6.91
CA ARG A 413 -26.27 18.05 7.24
C ARG A 413 -26.50 17.09 6.08
N LEU A 414 -25.42 16.61 5.45
CA LEU A 414 -25.47 15.87 4.18
C LEU A 414 -24.41 14.74 4.15
N PRO A 415 -24.59 13.70 3.30
CA PRO A 415 -23.71 12.52 3.25
C PRO A 415 -22.48 12.75 2.35
N SER A 416 -21.33 13.12 2.94
CA SER A 416 -20.08 13.38 2.22
C SER A 416 -19.57 12.17 1.41
N MET A 417 -19.52 10.98 2.02
CA MET A 417 -19.00 9.76 1.36
C MET A 417 -19.89 9.27 0.22
N SER A 418 -21.23 9.33 0.37
CA SER A 418 -22.14 8.99 -0.72
C SER A 418 -22.01 9.95 -1.90
N ASN A 419 -21.59 11.20 -1.66
CA ASN A 419 -21.30 12.14 -2.73
C ASN A 419 -20.02 11.78 -3.50
N MET A 420 -18.93 11.49 -2.78
CA MET A 420 -17.69 10.98 -3.37
C MET A 420 -17.90 9.68 -4.14
N SER A 421 -18.76 8.79 -3.64
CA SER A 421 -19.13 7.53 -4.27
C SER A 421 -19.69 7.71 -5.70
N ARG A 422 -20.51 8.75 -5.93
CA ARG A 422 -21.02 9.09 -7.27
C ARG A 422 -19.93 9.59 -8.21
N PHE A 423 -18.99 10.39 -7.71
CA PHE A 423 -17.83 10.82 -8.48
C PHE A 423 -16.96 9.62 -8.87
N LEU A 424 -16.64 8.74 -7.90
CA LEU A 424 -15.85 7.53 -8.15
C LEU A 424 -16.53 6.56 -9.12
N ARG A 425 -17.88 6.44 -9.09
CA ARG A 425 -18.62 5.64 -10.08
C ARG A 425 -18.29 6.10 -11.50
N ASP A 426 -18.31 7.41 -11.75
CA ASP A 426 -18.09 7.94 -13.09
C ASP A 426 -16.59 7.94 -13.46
N VAL A 427 -15.68 8.06 -12.48
CA VAL A 427 -14.25 7.76 -12.67
C VAL A 427 -14.05 6.32 -13.14
N VAL A 428 -14.65 5.34 -12.47
CA VAL A 428 -14.59 3.92 -12.86
C VAL A 428 -15.14 3.73 -14.28
N ALA A 429 -16.33 4.27 -14.56
CA ALA A 429 -17.01 4.12 -15.84
C ALA A 429 -16.18 4.64 -17.03
N ARG A 430 -15.46 5.75 -16.86
CA ARG A 430 -14.58 6.34 -17.88
C ARG A 430 -13.22 5.65 -18.00
N ASN A 431 -12.85 4.83 -17.02
CA ASN A 431 -11.49 4.28 -16.88
C ASN A 431 -11.48 2.77 -16.68
N MET A 432 -12.39 2.03 -17.33
CA MET A 432 -12.59 0.60 -17.12
C MET A 432 -11.27 -0.19 -17.11
N THR A 433 -10.35 0.01 -18.04
CA THR A 433 -9.12 -0.81 -18.07
C THR A 433 -7.95 -0.28 -17.23
N ARG A 434 -8.12 0.80 -16.45
CA ARG A 434 -6.98 1.51 -15.84
C ARG A 434 -7.23 2.06 -14.43
N PHE A 435 -8.43 1.90 -13.90
CA PHE A 435 -8.78 2.24 -12.52
C PHE A 435 -9.48 1.05 -11.85
N ARG A 436 -9.06 0.72 -10.62
CA ARG A 436 -9.72 -0.26 -9.75
C ARG A 436 -9.88 0.29 -8.33
N LEU A 437 -10.98 -0.08 -7.69
CA LEU A 437 -11.24 0.19 -6.28
C LEU A 437 -10.98 -1.08 -5.47
N PHE A 438 -10.26 -0.95 -4.37
CA PHE A 438 -9.89 -2.05 -3.47
C PHE A 438 -10.48 -1.78 -2.08
N GLY A 439 -11.03 -2.80 -1.41
CA GLY A 439 -11.56 -2.67 -0.06
C GLY A 439 -11.68 -4.01 0.67
N PRO A 440 -11.32 -4.11 1.96
CA PRO A 440 -11.25 -5.38 2.68
C PRO A 440 -12.62 -5.88 3.14
N ASP A 441 -13.55 -6.10 2.20
CA ASP A 441 -14.98 -6.39 2.44
C ASP A 441 -15.74 -5.21 3.08
N GLU A 442 -15.32 -3.99 2.73
CA GLU A 442 -15.79 -2.77 3.39
C GLU A 442 -16.36 -1.73 2.43
N THR A 443 -16.30 -1.91 1.11
CA THR A 443 -16.66 -0.86 0.13
C THR A 443 -18.11 -0.39 0.31
N GLU A 444 -19.04 -1.34 0.49
CA GLU A 444 -20.45 -1.01 0.77
C GLU A 444 -20.60 -0.35 2.16
N SER A 445 -19.94 -0.92 3.16
CA SER A 445 -19.96 -0.38 4.53
C SER A 445 -19.43 1.06 4.59
N ASN A 446 -18.44 1.37 3.77
CA ASN A 446 -17.79 2.67 3.62
C ASN A 446 -18.59 3.64 2.73
N LYS A 447 -19.83 3.28 2.39
CA LYS A 447 -20.77 4.10 1.60
C LYS A 447 -20.30 4.39 0.18
N LEU A 448 -19.44 3.52 -0.37
CA LEU A 448 -18.95 3.60 -1.74
C LEU A 448 -19.77 2.75 -2.74
N GLY A 449 -20.95 2.25 -2.37
CA GLY A 449 -21.75 1.32 -3.18
C GLY A 449 -22.21 1.81 -4.56
N GLU A 450 -22.24 3.12 -4.83
CA GLU A 450 -22.61 3.65 -6.16
C GLU A 450 -21.67 3.16 -7.26
N VAL A 451 -20.40 2.88 -6.92
CA VAL A 451 -19.39 2.39 -7.87
C VAL A 451 -19.78 1.06 -8.52
N TYR A 452 -20.64 0.25 -7.89
CA TYR A 452 -21.12 -1.01 -8.44
C TYR A 452 -21.98 -0.84 -9.70
N GLN A 453 -22.56 0.34 -9.92
CA GLN A 453 -23.28 0.65 -11.15
C GLN A 453 -22.32 0.76 -12.34
N ALA A 454 -21.07 1.18 -12.12
CA ALA A 454 -20.04 1.24 -13.15
C ALA A 454 -19.27 -0.08 -13.29
N GLY A 455 -18.98 -0.74 -12.17
CA GLY A 455 -18.32 -2.03 -12.16
C GLY A 455 -18.54 -2.78 -10.86
N LYS A 456 -19.05 -4.00 -10.99
CA LYS A 456 -19.30 -4.93 -9.89
C LYS A 456 -18.01 -5.43 -9.23
N LYS A 457 -18.17 -6.20 -8.15
CA LYS A 457 -17.09 -6.90 -7.43
C LYS A 457 -16.62 -8.11 -8.22
N VAL A 458 -15.31 -8.24 -8.40
CA VAL A 458 -14.74 -9.39 -9.10
C VAL A 458 -14.88 -10.64 -8.24
N TRP A 459 -15.51 -11.69 -8.76
CA TRP A 459 -15.66 -12.99 -8.11
C TRP A 459 -15.66 -14.12 -9.13
N MET A 460 -14.61 -14.95 -9.09
CA MET A 460 -14.44 -16.14 -9.94
C MET A 460 -14.83 -17.45 -9.23
N GLY A 461 -15.42 -17.36 -8.04
CA GLY A 461 -15.91 -18.50 -7.27
C GLY A 461 -17.22 -19.06 -7.83
N GLU A 462 -17.74 -20.09 -7.15
CA GLU A 462 -19.11 -20.57 -7.39
C GLU A 462 -20.12 -19.57 -6.80
N TYR A 463 -21.36 -19.66 -7.28
CA TYR A 463 -22.48 -18.82 -6.85
C TYR A 463 -23.55 -19.72 -6.24
N LEU A 464 -24.14 -19.24 -5.15
CA LEU A 464 -25.42 -19.72 -4.64
C LEU A 464 -26.57 -18.91 -5.27
N GLU A 465 -27.80 -19.38 -5.16
CA GLU A 465 -28.95 -18.65 -5.71
C GLU A 465 -29.20 -17.35 -4.93
N GLU A 466 -28.93 -17.38 -3.62
CA GLU A 466 -29.02 -16.27 -2.69
C GLU A 466 -28.07 -15.10 -3.06
N ASP A 467 -26.95 -15.37 -3.72
CA ASP A 467 -25.99 -14.33 -4.14
C ASP A 467 -26.55 -13.38 -5.20
N ARG A 468 -27.67 -13.75 -5.85
CA ARG A 468 -28.37 -12.88 -6.81
C ARG A 468 -29.06 -11.70 -6.15
N ASP A 469 -29.34 -11.77 -4.85
CA ASP A 469 -30.06 -10.74 -4.09
C ASP A 469 -29.10 -9.70 -3.47
N GLY A 470 -28.41 -8.93 -4.31
CA GLY A 470 -27.71 -7.71 -3.84
C GLY A 470 -26.22 -7.84 -3.50
N GLY A 471 -25.54 -8.93 -3.88
CA GLY A 471 -24.10 -9.10 -3.63
C GLY A 471 -23.16 -8.31 -4.57
N ASN A 472 -23.68 -7.75 -5.67
CA ASN A 472 -22.91 -7.04 -6.70
C ASN A 472 -21.69 -7.82 -7.23
N LEU A 473 -21.80 -9.15 -7.33
CA LEU A 473 -20.72 -10.02 -7.82
C LEU A 473 -20.76 -10.15 -9.35
N ALA A 474 -19.59 -10.19 -9.97
CA ALA A 474 -19.41 -10.51 -11.39
C ALA A 474 -18.01 -11.09 -11.66
N MET A 475 -17.88 -11.94 -12.68
CA MET A 475 -16.56 -12.42 -13.11
C MET A 475 -15.74 -11.31 -13.79
N GLU A 476 -16.40 -10.29 -14.35
CA GLU A 476 -15.77 -9.07 -14.84
C GLU A 476 -16.28 -7.88 -14.02
N GLY A 477 -15.36 -7.18 -13.34
CA GLY A 477 -15.69 -6.14 -12.37
C GLY A 477 -14.54 -5.18 -12.16
N ARG A 478 -14.80 -4.12 -11.37
CA ARG A 478 -13.86 -3.03 -11.09
C ARG A 478 -13.58 -2.82 -9.60
N VAL A 479 -14.33 -3.49 -8.74
CA VAL A 479 -14.10 -3.51 -7.31
C VAL A 479 -13.47 -4.84 -6.92
N MET A 480 -12.40 -4.78 -6.14
CA MET A 480 -11.64 -5.91 -5.64
C MET A 480 -11.85 -6.00 -4.13
N GLU A 481 -12.51 -7.06 -3.66
CA GLU A 481 -12.75 -7.27 -2.23
C GLU A 481 -12.29 -8.65 -1.77
N MET A 482 -11.54 -8.64 -0.67
CA MET A 482 -11.10 -9.81 0.07
C MET A 482 -10.82 -9.32 1.49
N LEU A 483 -11.19 -10.08 2.52
CA LEU A 483 -10.88 -9.72 3.92
C LEU A 483 -9.38 -9.97 4.21
N SER A 484 -8.53 -9.15 3.61
CA SER A 484 -7.08 -9.13 3.73
C SER A 484 -6.54 -7.82 3.18
N GLU A 485 -6.23 -6.89 4.09
CA GLU A 485 -5.62 -5.59 3.79
C GLU A 485 -4.28 -5.81 3.07
N HIS A 486 -3.46 -6.76 3.53
CA HIS A 486 -2.19 -7.11 2.89
C HIS A 486 -2.31 -7.49 1.41
N THR A 487 -3.32 -8.30 1.07
CA THR A 487 -3.47 -8.78 -0.30
C THR A 487 -3.98 -7.67 -1.21
N LEU A 488 -4.92 -6.86 -0.73
CA LEU A 488 -5.50 -5.75 -1.47
C LEU A 488 -4.51 -4.60 -1.67
N GLU A 489 -3.74 -4.24 -0.64
CA GLU A 489 -2.64 -3.27 -0.74
C GLU A 489 -1.61 -3.77 -1.75
N GLY A 490 -1.16 -5.03 -1.63
CA GLY A 490 -0.19 -5.59 -2.57
C GLY A 490 -0.70 -5.68 -4.02
N TRP A 491 -1.99 -5.96 -4.22
CA TRP A 491 -2.60 -5.88 -5.55
C TRP A 491 -2.59 -4.45 -6.08
N LEU A 492 -2.95 -3.46 -5.25
CA LEU A 492 -2.97 -2.05 -5.63
C LEU A 492 -1.56 -1.54 -5.96
N GLU A 493 -0.57 -1.83 -5.12
CA GLU A 493 0.83 -1.49 -5.37
C GLU A 493 1.32 -2.07 -6.71
N GLY A 494 1.09 -3.37 -6.95
CA GLY A 494 1.45 -4.01 -8.21
C GLY A 494 0.73 -3.41 -9.43
N TYR A 495 -0.55 -3.01 -9.26
CA TYR A 495 -1.35 -2.36 -10.30
C TYR A 495 -0.81 -0.96 -10.64
N ILE A 496 -0.43 -0.18 -9.62
CA ILE A 496 0.15 1.16 -9.78
C ILE A 496 1.55 1.09 -10.39
N LEU A 497 2.42 0.24 -9.85
CA LEU A 497 3.81 0.11 -10.28
C LEU A 497 3.94 -0.41 -11.72
N SER A 498 2.92 -1.08 -12.22
CA SER A 498 2.79 -1.51 -13.62
C SER A 498 2.03 -0.52 -14.52
N GLY A 499 1.72 0.68 -14.03
CA GLY A 499 1.29 1.83 -14.84
C GLY A 499 -0.21 2.15 -14.80
N ARG A 500 -0.94 1.73 -13.77
CA ARG A 500 -2.38 1.99 -13.63
C ARG A 500 -2.69 2.76 -12.36
N HIS A 501 -3.97 2.94 -12.05
CA HIS A 501 -4.44 3.78 -10.94
C HIS A 501 -5.40 3.01 -10.04
N GLY A 502 -5.48 3.39 -8.78
CA GLY A 502 -6.51 2.85 -7.92
C GLY A 502 -6.63 3.60 -6.61
N LEU A 503 -7.53 3.09 -5.78
CA LEU A 503 -7.78 3.58 -4.43
C LEU A 503 -8.07 2.38 -3.52
N LEU A 504 -7.41 2.33 -2.37
CA LEU A 504 -7.74 1.43 -1.27
C LEU A 504 -8.62 2.19 -0.28
N ASN A 505 -9.77 1.61 0.08
CA ASN A 505 -10.60 2.13 1.16
C ASN A 505 -10.58 1.13 2.33
N SER A 506 -10.41 1.65 3.55
CA SER A 506 -10.31 0.83 4.76
C SER A 506 -10.94 1.56 5.95
N TYR A 507 -11.41 0.79 6.92
CA TYR A 507 -11.62 1.27 8.27
C TYR A 507 -10.28 1.79 8.81
N GLU A 508 -10.32 3.00 9.37
CA GLU A 508 -9.17 3.68 9.97
C GLU A 508 -8.34 2.81 10.93
N PRO A 509 -8.92 2.08 11.92
CA PRO A 509 -8.13 1.29 12.87
C PRO A 509 -7.37 0.10 12.24
N PHE A 510 -7.83 -0.41 11.09
CA PHE A 510 -7.33 -1.66 10.53
C PHE A 510 -6.29 -1.46 9.43
N ILE A 511 -6.16 -0.24 8.91
CA ILE A 511 -5.08 0.08 7.98
C ILE A 511 -3.69 -0.19 8.59
N HIS A 512 -3.57 -0.20 9.92
CA HIS A 512 -2.36 -0.59 10.64
C HIS A 512 -1.84 -2.00 10.30
N ILE A 513 -2.71 -2.88 9.79
CA ILE A 513 -2.33 -4.20 9.28
C ILE A 513 -1.30 -4.08 8.14
N VAL A 514 -1.33 -2.99 7.36
CA VAL A 514 -0.42 -2.73 6.23
C VAL A 514 0.59 -1.61 6.48
N ASP A 515 0.81 -1.20 7.74
CA ASP A 515 1.81 -0.18 8.11
C ASP A 515 3.16 -0.43 7.43
N SER A 516 3.65 -1.66 7.49
CA SER A 516 4.96 -2.00 6.95
C SER A 516 4.98 -2.04 5.42
N MET A 517 3.89 -2.44 4.76
CA MET A 517 3.78 -2.40 3.29
C MET A 517 3.88 -0.96 2.78
N VAL A 518 3.09 -0.06 3.35
CA VAL A 518 3.12 1.37 3.01
C VAL A 518 4.50 1.97 3.30
N ASN A 519 5.19 1.51 4.35
CA ASN A 519 6.58 1.90 4.59
C ASN A 519 7.52 1.49 3.45
N GLN A 520 7.39 0.27 2.93
CA GLN A 520 8.20 -0.20 1.81
C GLN A 520 7.85 0.54 0.51
N HIS A 521 6.57 0.80 0.25
CA HIS A 521 6.15 1.57 -0.92
C HIS A 521 6.70 3.01 -0.89
N CYS A 522 6.66 3.68 0.27
CA CYS A 522 7.25 5.01 0.45
C CYS A 522 8.76 5.01 0.14
N LYS A 523 9.50 4.01 0.66
CA LYS A 523 10.94 3.85 0.38
C LYS A 523 11.20 3.58 -1.10
N TRP A 524 10.35 2.77 -1.73
CA TRP A 524 10.43 2.50 -3.16
C TRP A 524 10.30 3.79 -3.99
N LEU A 525 9.30 4.62 -3.69
CA LEU A 525 9.07 5.88 -4.40
C LEU A 525 10.17 6.92 -4.13
N GLU A 526 10.62 7.05 -2.88
CA GLU A 526 11.73 7.92 -2.51
C GLU A 526 12.98 7.53 -3.30
N LYS A 527 13.35 6.25 -3.26
CA LYS A 527 14.54 5.79 -3.97
C LYS A 527 14.37 5.85 -5.48
N SER A 528 13.16 5.62 -6.01
CA SER A 528 12.85 5.76 -7.44
C SER A 528 13.08 7.18 -7.94
N SER A 529 12.82 8.18 -7.11
CA SER A 529 12.99 9.60 -7.48
C SER A 529 14.46 9.99 -7.65
N GLU A 530 15.39 9.22 -7.10
CA GLU A 530 16.84 9.36 -7.32
C GLU A 530 17.33 8.64 -8.60
N VAL A 531 16.47 7.85 -9.25
CA VAL A 531 16.81 7.01 -10.40
C VAL A 531 16.29 7.64 -11.69
N ALA A 532 17.17 8.37 -12.40
CA ALA A 532 16.80 9.23 -13.53
C ALA A 532 16.03 8.56 -14.69
N TRP A 533 16.18 7.25 -14.89
CA TRP A 533 15.51 6.51 -15.98
C TRP A 533 14.17 5.89 -15.57
N ARG A 534 13.84 5.89 -14.27
CA ARG A 534 12.59 5.35 -13.75
C ARG A 534 11.52 6.44 -13.83
N VAL A 535 10.46 6.16 -14.57
CA VAL A 535 9.40 7.15 -14.84
C VAL A 535 8.37 7.09 -13.73
N GLU A 536 7.85 8.25 -13.32
CA GLU A 536 6.86 8.36 -12.24
C GLU A 536 5.59 7.55 -12.50
N VAL A 537 5.12 6.89 -11.45
CA VAL A 537 3.88 6.10 -11.44
C VAL A 537 2.72 6.92 -10.85
N ALA A 538 1.49 6.40 -10.95
CA ALA A 538 0.36 7.01 -10.26
C ALA A 538 0.59 6.97 -8.74
N SER A 539 -0.04 7.87 -8.00
CA SER A 539 0.03 7.82 -6.54
C SER A 539 -0.74 6.63 -5.95
N LEU A 540 -0.22 6.10 -4.84
CA LEU A 540 -0.96 5.22 -3.95
C LEU A 540 -1.97 6.05 -3.17
N ASN A 541 -3.27 5.77 -3.34
CA ASN A 541 -4.35 6.51 -2.70
C ASN A 541 -5.05 5.63 -1.66
N ILE A 542 -5.02 6.06 -0.41
CA ILE A 542 -5.63 5.38 0.73
C ILE A 542 -6.71 6.28 1.32
N LEU A 543 -7.95 5.78 1.36
CA LEU A 543 -9.08 6.42 2.02
C LEU A 543 -9.35 5.73 3.36
N LEU A 544 -9.15 6.46 4.45
CA LEU A 544 -9.52 6.06 5.80
C LEU A 544 -10.90 6.59 6.12
N THR A 545 -11.81 5.68 6.45
CA THR A 545 -13.16 6.01 6.89
C THR A 545 -13.58 5.10 8.04
N ALA A 546 -14.86 5.15 8.44
CA ALA A 546 -15.32 4.54 9.69
C ALA A 546 -14.38 4.95 10.83
N THR A 547 -14.27 6.26 11.01
CA THR A 547 -13.17 6.85 11.77
C THR A 547 -13.31 6.59 13.27
N VAL A 548 -12.24 6.82 14.02
CA VAL A 548 -12.15 6.72 15.48
C VAL A 548 -13.36 7.36 16.19
N TRP A 549 -13.89 8.47 15.65
CA TRP A 549 -14.97 9.23 16.28
C TRP A 549 -16.37 8.67 16.08
N ARG A 550 -16.58 7.73 15.13
CA ARG A 550 -17.91 7.26 14.70
C ARG A 550 -17.98 5.74 14.49
N GLN A 551 -17.27 4.99 15.33
CA GLN A 551 -17.33 3.52 15.41
C GLN A 551 -18.47 3.02 16.30
N ASP A 552 -19.69 3.47 15.96
CA ASP A 552 -20.90 3.38 16.78
C ASP A 552 -21.26 1.93 17.21
N HIS A 553 -20.98 0.94 16.35
CA HIS A 553 -21.31 -0.48 16.60
C HIS A 553 -20.17 -1.31 17.19
N ASN A 554 -18.92 -0.83 17.09
CA ASN A 554 -17.74 -1.67 17.27
C ASN A 554 -16.94 -1.33 18.54
N GLY A 555 -16.91 -0.05 18.94
CA GLY A 555 -16.25 0.38 20.16
C GLY A 555 -14.72 0.37 20.09
N PHE A 556 -14.07 0.08 21.23
CA PHE A 556 -12.68 0.48 21.50
C PHE A 556 -11.63 -0.15 20.57
N THR A 557 -11.81 -1.40 20.13
CA THR A 557 -10.82 -2.05 19.23
C THR A 557 -10.79 -1.45 17.83
N HIS A 558 -11.77 -0.62 17.48
CA HIS A 558 -11.85 0.07 16.20
C HIS A 558 -11.46 1.56 16.33
N GLN A 559 -10.81 1.94 17.42
CA GLN A 559 -10.48 3.34 17.72
C GLN A 559 -8.97 3.53 17.78
N ASP A 560 -8.33 3.59 16.62
CA ASP A 560 -6.91 3.94 16.46
C ASP A 560 -6.69 4.76 15.17
N PRO A 561 -6.50 6.09 15.28
CA PRO A 561 -6.19 6.98 14.16
C PRO A 561 -4.68 7.15 13.92
N GLY A 562 -3.83 6.28 14.50
CA GLY A 562 -2.37 6.41 14.55
C GLY A 562 -1.64 6.20 13.23
N PHE A 563 -2.35 5.78 12.17
CA PHE A 563 -1.74 5.60 10.85
C PHE A 563 -1.13 6.89 10.31
N LEU A 564 -1.69 8.04 10.70
CA LEU A 564 -1.15 9.34 10.32
C LEU A 564 0.28 9.54 10.87
N ASP A 565 0.58 9.05 12.07
CA ASP A 565 1.93 9.07 12.64
C ASP A 565 2.90 8.18 11.84
N VAL A 566 2.42 7.03 11.36
CA VAL A 566 3.21 6.11 10.52
C VAL A 566 3.60 6.77 9.21
N VAL A 567 2.65 7.42 8.53
CA VAL A 567 2.88 8.10 7.25
C VAL A 567 3.73 9.36 7.43
N ALA A 568 3.49 10.16 8.47
CA ALA A 568 4.27 11.37 8.76
C ALA A 568 5.75 11.11 9.10
N ASN A 569 6.15 9.85 9.33
CA ASN A 569 7.55 9.46 9.50
C ASN A 569 8.33 9.29 8.19
N LYS A 570 7.68 9.37 7.04
CA LYS A 570 8.29 9.06 5.74
C LYS A 570 8.78 10.31 5.02
N SER A 571 9.47 10.09 3.91
CA SER A 571 10.10 11.14 3.14
C SER A 571 9.10 12.24 2.76
N PRO A 572 9.41 13.52 3.04
CA PRO A 572 8.50 14.63 2.76
C PRO A 572 8.19 14.79 1.27
N GLU A 573 9.07 14.30 0.39
CA GLU A 573 8.86 14.34 -1.05
C GLU A 573 7.70 13.44 -1.50
N VAL A 574 7.40 12.36 -0.76
CA VAL A 574 6.46 11.32 -1.22
C VAL A 574 5.13 11.26 -0.47
N VAL A 575 5.01 11.75 0.78
CA VAL A 575 3.78 11.54 1.57
C VAL A 575 2.86 12.74 1.63
N ARG A 576 1.55 12.52 1.56
CA ARG A 576 0.50 13.54 1.71
C ARG A 576 -0.61 13.04 2.64
N ILE A 577 -1.08 13.89 3.55
CA ILE A 577 -2.17 13.58 4.49
C ILE A 577 -3.21 14.68 4.44
N TYR A 578 -4.43 14.33 4.04
CA TYR A 578 -5.56 15.24 3.86
C TYR A 578 -6.74 14.88 4.77
N LEU A 579 -7.28 15.86 5.48
CA LEU A 579 -8.41 15.72 6.39
C LEU A 579 -9.53 16.71 6.02
N PRO A 580 -10.25 16.47 4.90
CA PRO A 580 -11.34 17.35 4.47
C PRO A 580 -12.46 17.44 5.54
N PRO A 581 -12.93 18.65 5.91
CA PRO A 581 -13.96 18.79 6.93
C PRO A 581 -15.38 18.52 6.41
N ASP A 582 -15.60 18.51 5.08
CA ASP A 582 -16.91 18.31 4.46
C ASP A 582 -16.83 17.65 3.06
N GLY A 583 -18.00 17.44 2.45
CA GLY A 583 -18.14 16.70 1.20
C GLY A 583 -17.58 17.41 -0.04
N ASN A 584 -17.64 18.75 -0.09
CA ASN A 584 -17.06 19.49 -1.22
C ASN A 584 -15.54 19.52 -1.15
N THR A 585 -14.98 19.67 0.06
CA THR A 585 -13.53 19.55 0.29
C THR A 585 -13.05 18.13 -0.05
N LEU A 586 -13.81 17.09 0.34
CA LEU A 586 -13.49 15.70 0.01
C LEU A 586 -13.43 15.44 -1.50
N LEU A 587 -14.36 16.00 -2.28
CA LEU A 587 -14.33 15.88 -3.74
C LEU A 587 -13.07 16.53 -4.34
N SER A 588 -12.73 17.75 -3.90
CA SER A 588 -11.55 18.47 -4.39
C SER A 588 -10.24 17.74 -4.04
N VAL A 589 -10.12 17.22 -2.81
CA VAL A 589 -8.97 16.39 -2.40
C VAL A 589 -8.90 15.10 -3.22
N THR A 590 -10.03 14.42 -3.44
CA THR A 590 -10.06 13.17 -4.22
C THR A 590 -9.63 13.41 -5.67
N ASP A 591 -10.12 14.47 -6.33
CA ASP A 591 -9.68 14.82 -7.69
C ASP A 591 -8.18 15.10 -7.74
N HIS A 592 -7.64 15.85 -6.78
CA HIS A 592 -6.20 16.11 -6.68
C HIS A 592 -5.39 14.81 -6.54
N CYS A 593 -5.75 13.94 -5.61
CA CYS A 593 -5.05 12.68 -5.35
C CYS A 593 -5.08 11.72 -6.56
N LEU A 594 -6.19 11.68 -7.31
CA LEU A 594 -6.30 10.85 -8.52
C LEU A 594 -5.44 11.37 -9.68
N ARG A 595 -4.98 12.62 -9.63
CA ARG A 595 -4.10 13.24 -10.65
C ARG A 595 -2.62 13.16 -10.29
N SER A 596 -2.28 13.01 -9.02
CA SER A 596 -0.90 13.05 -8.56
C SER A 596 -0.07 11.83 -8.98
N THR A 597 1.24 11.99 -8.94
CA THR A 597 2.23 10.95 -9.25
C THR A 597 3.23 10.80 -8.12
N ASN A 598 3.77 9.59 -7.97
CA ASN A 598 4.81 9.28 -6.99
C ASN A 598 4.50 9.70 -5.53
N TYR A 599 3.22 9.85 -5.17
CA TYR A 599 2.82 10.10 -3.78
C TYR A 599 2.17 8.89 -3.13
N VAL A 600 2.26 8.85 -1.80
CA VAL A 600 1.33 8.12 -0.94
C VAL A 600 0.38 9.14 -0.33
N ASN A 601 -0.86 9.15 -0.82
CA ASN A 601 -1.92 10.04 -0.37
C ASN A 601 -2.81 9.32 0.64
N VAL A 602 -2.94 9.88 1.85
CA VAL A 602 -3.92 9.45 2.84
C VAL A 602 -5.03 10.49 2.93
N ILE A 603 -6.26 10.07 2.69
CA ILE A 603 -7.48 10.88 2.83
C ILE A 603 -8.26 10.35 4.02
N VAL A 604 -8.58 11.20 4.99
CA VAL A 604 -9.41 10.83 6.16
C VAL A 604 -10.77 11.48 6.02
N ALA A 605 -11.83 10.67 5.93
CA ALA A 605 -13.19 11.18 5.84
C ALA A 605 -14.18 10.20 6.48
N ASP A 606 -14.98 10.69 7.41
CA ASP A 606 -16.01 9.88 8.04
C ASP A 606 -17.24 9.67 7.13
N LYS A 607 -17.87 8.51 7.29
CA LYS A 607 -18.96 8.05 6.42
C LYS A 607 -20.36 8.44 6.87
N GLN A 608 -20.50 9.01 8.06
CA GLN A 608 -21.79 9.43 8.59
C GLN A 608 -22.21 10.76 8.00
N ASP A 609 -23.48 11.12 8.18
CA ASP A 609 -23.95 12.45 7.79
C ASP A 609 -23.34 13.52 8.71
N HIS A 610 -22.61 14.44 8.10
CA HIS A 610 -21.90 15.54 8.77
C HIS A 610 -22.43 16.90 8.34
N LEU A 611 -22.15 17.92 9.16
CA LEU A 611 -22.36 19.30 8.77
C LEU A 611 -21.49 19.63 7.56
N GLN A 612 -22.02 20.48 6.69
CA GLN A 612 -21.33 21.01 5.52
C GLN A 612 -20.99 22.48 5.75
N TYR A 613 -19.87 22.94 5.19
CA TYR A 613 -19.33 24.26 5.50
C TYR A 613 -19.10 25.10 4.25
N LEU A 614 -18.45 24.55 3.23
CA LEU A 614 -17.96 25.32 2.09
C LEU A 614 -18.79 25.01 0.84
N SER A 615 -19.11 26.06 0.07
CA SER A 615 -19.52 25.89 -1.33
C SER A 615 -18.36 25.25 -2.13
N MET A 616 -18.65 24.77 -3.34
CA MET A 616 -17.62 24.14 -4.16
C MET A 616 -16.46 25.11 -4.48
N ASP A 617 -16.76 26.36 -4.84
CA ASP A 617 -15.73 27.37 -5.14
C ASP A 617 -14.84 27.66 -3.92
N GLU A 618 -15.45 27.79 -2.74
CA GLU A 618 -14.71 27.98 -1.48
C GLU A 618 -13.88 26.73 -1.13
N ALA A 619 -14.41 25.53 -1.34
CA ALA A 619 -13.70 24.28 -1.09
C ALA A 619 -12.47 24.14 -2.00
N VAL A 620 -12.59 24.46 -3.29
CA VAL A 620 -11.45 24.46 -4.23
C VAL A 620 -10.38 25.45 -3.80
N ALA A 621 -10.77 26.67 -3.45
CA ALA A 621 -9.82 27.67 -2.96
C ALA A 621 -9.11 27.20 -1.66
N HIS A 622 -9.88 26.68 -0.70
CA HIS A 622 -9.39 26.22 0.59
C HIS A 622 -8.46 24.99 0.47
N CYS A 623 -8.83 24.00 -0.32
CA CYS A 623 -7.98 22.84 -0.63
C CYS A 623 -6.67 23.24 -1.31
N THR A 624 -6.73 24.20 -2.24
CA THR A 624 -5.54 24.66 -2.98
C THR A 624 -4.54 25.35 -2.03
N LEU A 625 -5.03 26.09 -1.03
CA LEU A 625 -4.19 26.68 0.01
C LEU A 625 -3.73 25.63 1.05
N GLY A 626 -4.53 24.59 1.28
CA GLY A 626 -4.29 23.50 2.21
C GLY A 626 -4.68 23.81 3.66
N LEU A 627 -4.78 25.09 4.02
CA LEU A 627 -5.40 25.60 5.24
C LEU A 627 -5.85 27.04 5.05
N GLY A 628 -6.71 27.55 5.93
CA GLY A 628 -7.23 28.90 5.80
C GLY A 628 -8.02 29.41 6.99
N ILE A 629 -8.11 30.74 7.09
CA ILE A 629 -8.98 31.44 8.03
C ILE A 629 -10.39 31.44 7.46
N TRP A 630 -11.39 31.10 8.28
CA TRP A 630 -12.79 31.21 7.87
C TRP A 630 -13.39 32.51 8.40
N ASP A 631 -13.55 33.49 7.51
CA ASP A 631 -14.02 34.83 7.85
C ASP A 631 -15.39 34.81 8.52
N TRP A 632 -16.31 33.96 8.06
CA TRP A 632 -17.66 33.85 8.63
C TRP A 632 -17.69 33.27 10.05
N ALA A 633 -16.67 32.49 10.41
CA ALA A 633 -16.50 31.92 11.75
C ALA A 633 -15.63 32.80 12.66
N SER A 634 -14.98 33.82 12.11
CA SER A 634 -14.08 34.74 12.81
C SER A 634 -14.76 36.08 13.15
N ASN A 635 -14.24 36.80 14.15
CA ASN A 635 -14.67 38.16 14.49
C ASN A 635 -13.50 39.07 14.95
N ASP A 636 -12.27 38.73 14.55
CA ASP A 636 -11.07 39.54 14.70
C ASP A 636 -10.73 40.55 13.57
N PRO A 637 -11.49 40.73 12.46
CA PRO A 637 -11.17 41.77 11.48
C PRO A 637 -10.98 43.17 12.13
N GLY A 638 -9.83 43.80 11.89
CA GLY A 638 -9.49 45.12 12.45
C GLY A 638 -8.63 45.13 13.72
N GLY A 639 -8.13 43.97 14.18
CA GLY A 639 -7.04 43.88 15.18
C GLY A 639 -6.66 42.43 15.50
N ASP A 640 -5.78 42.22 16.48
CA ASP A 640 -5.34 40.86 16.84
C ASP A 640 -6.46 40.05 17.51
N PRO A 641 -6.52 38.71 17.28
CA PRO A 641 -7.40 37.83 18.02
C PRO A 641 -6.96 37.71 19.49
N ASP A 642 -7.91 37.47 20.39
CA ASP A 642 -7.61 37.05 21.75
C ASP A 642 -7.19 35.57 21.80
N VAL A 643 -7.71 34.76 20.86
CA VAL A 643 -7.45 33.32 20.72
C VAL A 643 -7.66 32.88 19.27
N VAL A 644 -6.84 31.92 18.82
CA VAL A 644 -7.04 31.20 17.57
C VAL A 644 -7.68 29.83 17.88
N MET A 645 -8.86 29.58 17.31
CA MET A 645 -9.52 28.28 17.32
C MET A 645 -9.17 27.56 16.01
N ALA A 646 -8.37 26.49 16.10
CA ALA A 646 -7.92 25.73 14.93
C ALA A 646 -8.50 24.31 14.93
N CYS A 647 -8.70 23.74 13.74
CA CYS A 647 -9.19 22.37 13.60
C CYS A 647 -8.66 21.66 12.36
N CYS A 648 -8.64 20.33 12.40
CA CYS A 648 -8.23 19.47 11.29
C CYS A 648 -8.96 18.13 11.38
N GLY A 649 -9.81 17.82 10.38
CA GLY A 649 -10.78 16.70 10.38
C GLY A 649 -12.24 17.15 10.51
N ASP A 650 -13.16 16.28 10.13
CA ASP A 650 -14.61 16.51 10.11
C ASP A 650 -15.22 16.75 11.50
N VAL A 651 -15.15 15.77 12.41
CA VAL A 651 -15.63 15.86 13.79
C VAL A 651 -14.87 16.95 14.59
N PRO A 652 -13.53 17.08 14.47
CA PRO A 652 -12.84 18.20 15.08
C PRO A 652 -13.34 19.58 14.63
N THR A 653 -13.69 19.74 13.35
CA THR A 653 -14.24 20.99 12.80
C THR A 653 -15.61 21.30 13.40
N LEU A 654 -16.49 20.30 13.48
CA LEU A 654 -17.81 20.42 14.11
C LEU A 654 -17.69 20.95 15.55
N GLU A 655 -16.88 20.28 16.38
CA GLU A 655 -16.78 20.61 17.81
C GLU A 655 -16.06 21.95 18.02
N SER A 656 -15.06 22.30 17.20
CA SER A 656 -14.39 23.60 17.26
C SER A 656 -15.30 24.77 16.86
N LEU A 657 -16.15 24.60 15.85
CA LEU A 657 -17.15 25.61 15.48
C LEU A 657 -18.19 25.79 16.58
N ALA A 658 -18.67 24.69 17.16
CA ALA A 658 -19.62 24.74 18.26
C ALA A 658 -19.01 25.42 19.51
N ALA A 659 -17.73 25.17 19.81
CA ALA A 659 -17.01 25.89 20.85
C ALA A 659 -16.92 27.40 20.56
N THR A 660 -16.60 27.75 19.30
CA THR A 660 -16.51 29.13 18.84
C THR A 660 -17.85 29.86 18.96
N ALA A 661 -18.95 29.21 18.60
CA ALA A 661 -20.30 29.75 18.77
C ALA A 661 -20.64 29.99 20.25
N LEU A 662 -20.37 29.02 21.13
CA LEU A 662 -20.58 29.16 22.58
C LEU A 662 -19.76 30.31 23.17
N LEU A 663 -18.51 30.47 22.76
CA LEU A 663 -17.66 31.57 23.21
C LEU A 663 -18.20 32.93 22.76
N ARG A 664 -18.64 33.05 21.50
CA ARG A 664 -19.21 34.30 20.97
C ARG A 664 -20.51 34.68 21.67
N ASP A 665 -21.35 33.71 22.01
CA ASP A 665 -22.61 33.96 22.71
C ASP A 665 -22.40 34.32 24.18
N LEU A 666 -21.48 33.64 24.86
CA LEU A 666 -21.27 33.80 26.30
C LEU A 666 -20.26 34.92 26.63
N LEU A 667 -19.37 35.26 25.69
CA LEU A 667 -18.32 36.28 25.82
C LEU A 667 -18.25 37.13 24.53
N PRO A 668 -19.25 37.99 24.26
CA PRO A 668 -19.40 38.69 22.97
C PRO A 668 -18.29 39.70 22.64
N THR A 669 -17.46 40.06 23.62
CA THR A 669 -16.29 40.95 23.43
C THR A 669 -15.01 40.20 23.07
N LEU A 670 -15.05 38.86 23.01
CA LEU A 670 -13.90 38.04 22.64
C LEU A 670 -13.67 38.10 21.13
N ARG A 671 -12.44 38.41 20.71
CA ARG A 671 -12.02 38.32 19.31
C ARG A 671 -11.43 36.94 19.06
N ILE A 672 -12.02 36.20 18.13
CA ILE A 672 -11.68 34.83 17.80
C ILE A 672 -11.36 34.78 16.32
N ARG A 673 -10.21 34.18 16.00
CA ARG A 673 -9.89 33.74 14.65
C ARG A 673 -10.15 32.25 14.54
N PHE A 674 -10.88 31.84 13.51
CA PHE A 674 -11.13 30.42 13.24
C PHE A 674 -10.29 29.95 12.04
N VAL A 675 -9.55 28.86 12.22
CA VAL A 675 -8.67 28.28 11.21
C VAL A 675 -9.04 26.82 10.97
N ASN A 676 -9.22 26.43 9.71
CA ASN A 676 -9.37 25.04 9.31
C ASN A 676 -8.15 24.59 8.50
N VAL A 677 -7.70 23.36 8.75
CA VAL A 677 -6.57 22.71 8.08
C VAL A 677 -7.08 21.48 7.34
N VAL A 678 -6.71 21.35 6.07
CA VAL A 678 -7.01 20.18 5.21
C VAL A 678 -5.73 19.39 4.97
N ASP A 679 -4.69 20.04 4.47
CA ASP A 679 -3.36 19.46 4.26
C ASP A 679 -2.56 19.56 5.57
N LEU A 680 -2.37 18.41 6.24
CA LEU A 680 -1.69 18.34 7.52
C LEU A 680 -0.24 18.84 7.43
N PHE A 681 0.42 18.65 6.28
CA PHE A 681 1.80 19.05 6.08
C PHE A 681 1.98 20.54 5.79
N LYS A 682 0.91 21.35 5.73
CA LYS A 682 1.06 22.81 5.79
C LYS A 682 1.60 23.29 7.15
N LEU A 683 1.40 22.49 8.21
CA LEU A 683 1.82 22.85 9.57
C LEU A 683 3.33 22.74 9.78
N ILE A 684 4.03 21.87 9.04
CA ILE A 684 5.49 21.73 9.13
C ILE A 684 6.18 22.86 8.37
N SER A 685 7.40 23.23 8.78
CA SER A 685 8.18 24.27 8.09
C SER A 685 8.48 23.90 6.64
N ALA A 686 8.41 24.90 5.75
CA ALA A 686 8.80 24.78 4.34
C ALA A 686 10.25 24.27 4.14
N VAL A 687 11.10 24.37 5.17
CA VAL A 687 12.48 23.83 5.16
C VAL A 687 12.49 22.30 5.20
N ASP A 688 11.51 21.68 5.87
CA ASP A 688 11.50 20.23 6.11
C ASP A 688 10.51 19.49 5.21
N HIS A 689 9.56 20.20 4.59
CA HIS A 689 8.55 19.59 3.70
C HIS A 689 8.14 20.55 2.58
N PRO A 690 7.96 20.08 1.33
CA PRO A 690 7.65 20.93 0.19
C PRO A 690 6.29 21.63 0.29
N HIS A 691 5.33 21.06 1.02
CA HIS A 691 4.03 21.71 1.28
C HIS A 691 4.04 22.73 2.42
N GLY A 692 5.08 22.72 3.26
CA GLY A 692 5.11 23.44 4.52
C GLY A 692 4.99 24.96 4.35
N LEU A 693 4.35 25.63 5.31
CA LEU A 693 4.32 27.10 5.33
C LEU A 693 5.68 27.68 5.72
N SER A 694 6.01 28.86 5.22
CA SER A 694 7.06 29.70 5.81
C SER A 694 6.64 30.17 7.21
N ASP A 695 7.60 30.61 8.02
CA ASP A 695 7.28 31.10 9.38
C ASP A 695 6.47 32.40 9.35
N GLY A 696 6.64 33.24 8.32
CA GLY A 696 5.83 34.43 8.12
C GLY A 696 4.36 34.12 7.82
N GLU A 697 4.11 33.15 6.94
CA GLU A 697 2.75 32.66 6.65
C GLU A 697 2.12 31.98 7.87
N TRP A 698 2.92 31.20 8.61
CA TRP A 698 2.47 30.60 9.87
C TRP A 698 1.99 31.67 10.85
N THR A 699 2.82 32.68 11.16
CA THR A 699 2.46 33.74 12.11
C THR A 699 1.28 34.57 11.62
N ALA A 700 1.16 34.80 10.31
CA ALA A 700 0.02 35.51 9.75
C ALA A 700 -1.32 34.78 10.02
N VAL A 701 -1.31 33.44 10.03
CA VAL A 701 -2.51 32.62 10.27
C VAL A 701 -2.71 32.38 11.76
N PHE A 702 -1.70 31.85 12.45
CA PHE A 702 -1.79 31.30 13.80
C PHE A 702 -1.32 32.26 14.90
N THR A 703 -0.71 33.41 14.55
CA THR A 703 0.00 34.30 15.48
C THR A 703 1.24 33.65 16.10
N ASP A 704 2.07 34.44 16.79
CA ASP A 704 3.24 33.96 17.53
C ASP A 704 3.16 34.26 19.05
N ASP A 705 2.14 35.00 19.49
CA ASP A 705 1.98 35.48 20.85
C ASP A 705 0.60 35.20 21.48
N ARG A 706 -0.39 34.72 20.70
CA ARG A 706 -1.74 34.40 21.20
C ARG A 706 -1.96 32.90 21.41
N PRO A 707 -2.79 32.49 22.38
CA PRO A 707 -3.18 31.09 22.55
C PRO A 707 -3.83 30.52 21.29
N ILE A 708 -3.42 29.31 20.90
CA ILE A 708 -4.01 28.52 19.82
C ILE A 708 -4.60 27.26 20.44
N VAL A 709 -5.94 27.14 20.42
CA VAL A 709 -6.64 25.91 20.79
C VAL A 709 -6.87 25.11 19.51
N PHE A 710 -6.11 24.03 19.34
CA PHE A 710 -6.13 23.21 18.13
C PHE A 710 -6.85 21.90 18.40
N ASN A 711 -7.91 21.62 17.66
CA ASN A 711 -8.61 20.33 17.73
C ASN A 711 -8.25 19.44 16.55
N PHE A 712 -7.71 18.26 16.82
CA PHE A 712 -7.15 17.37 15.81
C PHE A 712 -7.83 16.00 15.82
N HIS A 713 -8.00 15.44 14.63
CA HIS A 713 -8.58 14.13 14.41
C HIS A 713 -7.85 12.99 15.13
N SER A 714 -6.53 12.95 15.01
CA SER A 714 -5.70 11.85 15.52
C SER A 714 -5.02 12.23 16.86
N TYR A 715 -3.94 11.56 17.22
CA TYR A 715 -3.22 11.81 18.46
C TYR A 715 -2.63 13.24 18.47
N PRO A 716 -2.86 14.02 19.54
CA PRO A 716 -2.46 15.43 19.61
C PRO A 716 -0.94 15.64 19.53
N TRP A 717 -0.16 14.61 19.86
CA TRP A 717 1.30 14.64 19.84
C TRP A 717 1.88 14.87 18.45
N LEU A 718 1.20 14.38 17.39
CA LEU A 718 1.63 14.55 16.02
C LEU A 718 1.68 16.04 15.64
N ILE A 719 0.66 16.83 15.99
CA ILE A 719 0.65 18.27 15.73
C ILE A 719 1.83 18.95 16.44
N HIS A 720 2.07 18.63 17.72
CA HIS A 720 3.21 19.18 18.46
C HIS A 720 4.55 18.85 17.82
N ARG A 721 4.70 17.62 17.30
CA ARG A 721 5.88 17.22 16.55
C ARG A 721 6.02 18.02 15.26
N LEU A 722 4.97 18.13 14.44
CA LEU A 722 5.02 18.83 13.16
C LEU A 722 5.31 20.32 13.33
N THR A 723 4.95 20.89 14.46
CA THR A 723 5.05 22.34 14.74
C THR A 723 6.19 22.70 15.69
N TYR A 724 7.04 21.75 16.13
CA TYR A 724 7.97 21.94 17.25
C TYR A 724 8.88 23.18 17.15
N LYS A 725 9.22 23.62 15.94
CA LYS A 725 10.07 24.79 15.66
C LYS A 725 9.31 26.06 15.23
N ARG A 726 7.98 26.05 15.25
CA ARG A 726 7.16 27.18 14.80
C ARG A 726 7.19 28.36 15.78
N PRO A 727 7.15 29.61 15.30
CA PRO A 727 6.89 30.77 16.15
C PRO A 727 5.60 30.58 16.97
N GLY A 728 5.65 30.91 18.26
CA GLY A 728 4.50 30.76 19.15
C GLY A 728 4.16 29.34 19.59
N GLN A 729 5.02 28.34 19.34
CA GLN A 729 4.76 26.92 19.71
C GLN A 729 4.31 26.71 21.16
N ARG A 730 4.81 27.51 22.11
CA ARG A 730 4.40 27.45 23.54
C ARG A 730 2.93 27.82 23.78
N HIS A 731 2.32 28.53 22.84
CA HIS A 731 0.92 28.96 22.85
C HIS A 731 0.01 27.96 22.11
N LEU A 732 0.57 26.92 21.49
CA LEU A 732 -0.17 25.87 20.82
C LEU A 732 -0.63 24.80 21.82
N HIS A 733 -1.94 24.55 21.85
CA HIS A 733 -2.57 23.64 22.79
C HIS A 733 -3.50 22.68 22.05
N VAL A 734 -3.03 21.46 21.87
CA VAL A 734 -3.68 20.49 20.99
C VAL A 734 -4.58 19.55 21.79
N ARG A 735 -5.79 19.35 21.28
CA ARG A 735 -6.74 18.31 21.66
C ARG A 735 -6.90 17.33 20.50
N GLY A 736 -7.18 16.08 20.83
CA GLY A 736 -7.34 14.99 19.87
C GLY A 736 -7.57 13.69 20.61
N TYR A 737 -7.43 12.56 19.92
CA TYR A 737 -7.66 11.24 20.52
C TYR A 737 -6.60 10.90 21.59
N LYS A 738 -7.04 10.32 22.71
CA LYS A 738 -6.20 10.06 23.91
C LYS A 738 -6.37 8.66 24.48
N GLU A 739 -6.64 7.67 23.62
CA GLU A 739 -6.91 6.28 24.08
C GLU A 739 -8.06 6.23 25.10
N LYS A 740 -9.13 6.96 24.82
CA LYS A 740 -10.36 6.92 25.62
C LYS A 740 -11.55 6.63 24.71
N GLY A 741 -12.13 5.45 24.86
CA GLY A 741 -13.40 5.16 24.24
C GLY A 741 -13.94 3.79 24.62
N ASN A 742 -15.13 3.50 24.14
CA ASN A 742 -15.83 2.23 24.11
C ASN A 742 -17.00 2.38 23.11
N ILE A 743 -18.05 1.56 23.25
CA ILE A 743 -19.38 1.90 22.74
C ILE A 743 -19.88 3.13 23.52
N ASP A 744 -19.67 4.30 22.91
CA ASP A 744 -20.04 5.61 23.42
C ASP A 744 -20.99 6.27 22.41
N THR A 745 -21.80 7.24 22.85
CA THR A 745 -22.36 8.22 21.89
C THR A 745 -21.23 9.10 21.34
N PRO A 746 -21.32 9.63 20.11
CA PRO A 746 -20.32 10.52 19.55
C PRO A 746 -19.88 11.66 20.48
N LEU A 747 -20.84 12.34 21.12
CA LEU A 747 -20.53 13.42 22.08
C LEU A 747 -19.87 12.91 23.37
N GLU A 748 -20.28 11.75 23.90
CA GLU A 748 -19.59 11.17 25.07
C GLU A 748 -18.14 10.82 24.74
N LEU A 749 -17.89 10.24 23.56
CA LEU A 749 -16.53 9.92 23.10
C LEU A 749 -15.67 11.20 23.01
N ALA A 750 -16.22 12.27 22.44
CA ALA A 750 -15.55 13.57 22.36
C ALA A 750 -15.22 14.13 23.76
N ILE A 751 -16.18 14.07 24.71
CA ILE A 751 -15.99 14.51 26.10
C ILE A 751 -14.88 13.73 26.80
N ARG A 752 -14.84 12.40 26.60
CA ARG A 752 -13.83 11.53 27.20
C ARG A 752 -12.41 11.87 26.73
N ASN A 753 -12.27 12.35 25.48
CA ASN A 753 -11.00 12.79 24.91
C ASN A 753 -10.73 14.30 25.09
N GLN A 754 -11.70 15.05 25.63
CA GLN A 754 -11.66 16.50 25.78
C GLN A 754 -11.50 17.22 24.43
N THR A 755 -12.12 16.67 23.39
CA THR A 755 -12.22 17.26 22.03
C THR A 755 -13.62 17.84 21.79
N ASP A 756 -14.53 17.73 22.77
CA ASP A 756 -15.86 18.30 22.68
C ASP A 756 -15.88 19.83 22.83
N ARG A 757 -16.92 20.44 22.28
CA ARG A 757 -17.17 21.88 22.29
C ARG A 757 -17.04 22.57 23.65
N TYR A 758 -17.43 21.90 24.74
CA TYR A 758 -17.38 22.50 26.08
C TYR A 758 -15.95 22.51 26.61
N SER A 759 -15.22 21.40 26.47
CA SER A 759 -13.80 21.35 26.84
C SER A 759 -12.96 22.34 26.03
N LEU A 760 -13.20 22.46 24.72
CA LEU A 760 -12.48 23.42 23.87
C LEU A 760 -12.76 24.88 24.28
N ALA A 761 -14.03 25.22 24.57
CA ALA A 761 -14.38 26.57 25.04
C ALA A 761 -13.79 26.88 26.43
N MET A 762 -13.80 25.91 27.35
CA MET A 762 -13.15 26.05 28.66
C MET A 762 -11.63 26.24 28.51
N ASP A 763 -10.98 25.50 27.62
CA ASP A 763 -9.54 25.64 27.36
C ASP A 763 -9.19 27.03 26.81
N ALA A 764 -10.01 27.59 25.93
CA ALA A 764 -9.81 28.95 25.44
C ALA A 764 -9.88 29.96 26.60
N ILE A 765 -10.90 29.87 27.45
CA ILE A 765 -11.06 30.75 28.62
C ILE A 765 -9.86 30.64 29.57
N ASP A 766 -9.43 29.42 29.86
CA ASP A 766 -8.35 29.13 30.81
C ASP A 766 -6.97 29.63 30.34
N ARG A 767 -6.83 29.94 29.05
CA ARG A 767 -5.54 30.32 28.43
C ARG A 767 -5.44 31.79 28.06
N ILE A 768 -6.57 32.49 28.01
CA ILE A 768 -6.63 33.91 27.71
C ILE A 768 -6.38 34.68 29.01
N PRO A 769 -5.24 35.37 29.18
CA PRO A 769 -4.84 35.91 30.49
C PRO A 769 -5.88 36.85 31.11
N ARG A 770 -6.56 37.68 30.28
CA ARG A 770 -7.58 38.62 30.75
C ARG A 770 -8.88 37.96 31.26
N LEU A 771 -9.08 36.67 30.98
CA LEU A 771 -10.28 35.91 31.35
C LEU A 771 -10.11 35.02 32.58
N HIS A 772 -8.92 34.87 33.13
CA HIS A 772 -8.65 33.97 34.27
C HIS A 772 -9.65 34.12 35.42
N HIS A 773 -9.96 35.36 35.82
CA HIS A 773 -10.94 35.64 36.88
C HIS A 773 -12.30 36.06 36.32
N THR A 774 -12.32 36.84 35.25
CA THR A 774 -13.57 37.41 34.70
C THR A 774 -14.40 36.38 33.93
N GLY A 775 -13.78 35.32 33.42
CA GLY A 775 -14.43 34.20 32.72
C GLY A 775 -14.97 33.10 33.65
N ALA A 776 -14.76 33.17 34.96
CA ALA A 776 -15.06 32.07 35.89
C ALA A 776 -16.52 31.60 35.85
N ALA A 777 -17.49 32.53 35.83
CA ALA A 777 -18.91 32.19 35.77
C ALA A 777 -19.30 31.51 34.44
N VAL A 778 -18.73 31.98 33.31
CA VAL A 778 -18.95 31.36 32.00
C VAL A 778 -18.33 29.96 31.95
N ARG A 779 -17.12 29.81 32.48
CA ARG A 779 -16.44 28.52 32.60
C ARG A 779 -17.23 27.51 33.42
N GLU A 780 -17.78 27.92 34.57
CA GLU A 780 -18.66 27.08 35.40
C GLU A 780 -19.95 26.66 34.66
N LYS A 781 -20.55 27.59 33.92
CA LYS A 781 -21.71 27.30 33.06
C LYS A 781 -21.37 26.25 32.00
N LEU A 782 -20.23 26.36 31.33
CA LEU A 782 -19.77 25.36 30.33
C LEU A 782 -19.54 23.99 30.97
N ALA A 783 -18.91 23.94 32.14
CA ALA A 783 -18.74 22.68 32.89
C ALA A 783 -20.08 22.05 33.25
N SER A 784 -21.05 22.86 33.68
CA SER A 784 -22.42 22.41 34.00
C SER A 784 -23.14 21.86 32.76
N LEU A 785 -23.01 22.51 31.61
CA LEU A 785 -23.54 22.03 30.32
C LEU A 785 -22.89 20.72 29.90
N GLN A 786 -21.57 20.57 30.05
CA GLN A 786 -20.86 19.33 29.75
C GLN A 786 -21.34 18.17 30.64
N ILE A 787 -21.52 18.40 31.95
CA ILE A 787 -22.06 17.39 32.89
C ILE A 787 -23.47 16.98 32.50
N ALA A 788 -24.33 17.94 32.16
CA ALA A 788 -25.70 17.68 31.72
C ALA A 788 -25.73 16.87 30.41
N ALA A 789 -24.90 17.23 29.43
CA ALA A 789 -24.78 16.54 28.16
C ALA A 789 -24.32 15.08 28.35
N LYS A 790 -23.27 14.88 29.16
CA LYS A 790 -22.75 13.55 29.50
C LYS A 790 -23.78 12.68 30.23
N THR A 791 -24.53 13.27 31.16
CA THR A 791 -25.58 12.54 31.90
C THR A 791 -26.71 12.12 30.95
N THR A 792 -27.10 13.00 30.02
CA THR A 792 -28.11 12.71 29.00
C THR A 792 -27.66 11.60 28.06
N ALA A 793 -26.41 11.66 27.58
CA ALA A 793 -25.83 10.63 26.72
C ALA A 793 -25.84 9.23 27.36
N ARG A 794 -25.61 9.14 28.68
CA ARG A 794 -25.64 7.88 29.43
C ARG A 794 -27.05 7.38 29.77
N GLY A 795 -28.01 8.29 29.90
CA GLY A 795 -29.40 7.98 30.24
C GLY A 795 -30.30 7.71 29.04
N ALA A 796 -29.95 8.22 27.86
CA ALA A 796 -30.72 8.06 26.64
C ALA A 796 -30.09 6.99 25.72
N ARG A 797 -30.88 5.99 25.31
CA ARG A 797 -30.49 5.08 24.21
C ARG A 797 -30.51 5.77 22.82
N SER A 798 -30.82 7.06 22.74
CA SER A 798 -30.93 7.81 21.47
C SER A 798 -30.56 9.29 21.63
N GLU A 799 -29.83 9.80 20.64
CA GLU A 799 -29.15 11.10 20.61
C GLU A 799 -30.06 12.33 20.38
N ALA A 800 -31.36 12.15 20.13
CA ALA A 800 -32.28 13.21 19.68
C ALA A 800 -32.43 14.41 20.64
N ARG A 801 -32.01 14.30 21.92
CA ARG A 801 -31.94 15.41 22.89
C ARG A 801 -30.54 15.99 23.11
N ALA A 802 -29.48 15.31 22.68
CA ALA A 802 -28.10 15.81 22.78
C ALA A 802 -27.70 16.63 21.54
N ALA A 803 -28.17 16.22 20.36
CA ALA A 803 -27.93 16.92 19.09
C ALA A 803 -28.67 18.27 18.98
N SER A 804 -29.73 18.49 19.77
CA SER A 804 -30.50 19.75 19.78
C SER A 804 -29.78 20.93 20.46
N CYS A 805 -28.56 20.74 20.97
CA CYS A 805 -27.71 21.80 21.51
C CYS A 805 -26.76 22.43 20.47
N ILE A 806 -27.16 22.46 19.19
CA ILE A 806 -26.64 23.44 18.25
C ILE A 806 -27.57 24.65 18.35
N LEU A 807 -27.16 25.68 19.09
CA LEU A 807 -27.80 26.99 19.00
C LEU A 807 -27.73 27.42 17.53
N PRO A 808 -28.83 27.90 16.91
CA PRO A 808 -28.74 28.42 15.56
C PRO A 808 -27.72 29.55 15.57
N LEU A 809 -26.64 29.41 14.78
CA LEU A 809 -25.74 30.50 14.46
C LEU A 809 -26.63 31.66 14.01
N GLY A 810 -26.64 32.75 14.78
CA GLY A 810 -27.47 33.91 14.52
C GLY A 810 -27.30 34.35 13.07
N THR A 811 -28.42 34.67 12.40
CA THR A 811 -28.43 35.18 11.03
C THR A 811 -27.39 36.31 10.86
N PRO A 812 -26.60 36.31 9.78
CA PRO A 812 -25.73 37.44 9.49
C PRO A 812 -26.57 38.72 9.37
N PRO A 813 -26.07 39.88 9.85
CA PRO A 813 -26.80 41.13 9.68
C PRO A 813 -26.97 41.40 8.18
N LYS A 814 -28.20 41.72 7.76
CA LYS A 814 -28.47 42.22 6.40
C LYS A 814 -27.55 43.43 6.15
N PRO A 815 -26.96 43.58 4.93
CA PRO A 815 -26.23 44.78 4.60
C PRO A 815 -27.16 45.98 4.76
N SER A 816 -26.79 46.91 5.63
CA SER A 816 -27.55 48.13 5.86
C SER A 816 -27.53 48.96 4.57
N ALA A 817 -28.71 49.12 3.98
CA ALA A 817 -28.95 50.02 2.88
C ALA A 817 -28.94 51.47 3.40
N THR A 818 -27.76 52.04 3.68
CA THR A 818 -27.57 53.48 3.81
C THR A 818 -26.09 53.85 3.62
N CYS A 819 -25.68 54.10 2.39
CA CYS A 819 -24.74 55.18 2.10
C CYS A 819 -24.81 55.53 0.60
N ASN A 820 -25.68 56.47 0.28
CA ASN A 820 -25.73 57.10 -1.03
C ASN A 820 -25.50 58.59 -0.79
N ALA A 821 -24.27 59.07 -1.01
CA ALA A 821 -23.98 60.44 -1.44
C ALA A 821 -22.47 60.66 -1.65
N GLN A 822 -22.16 61.33 -2.76
CA GLN A 822 -20.90 62.00 -3.11
C GLN A 822 -19.75 61.15 -3.67
N ARG A 823 -19.85 60.86 -4.98
CA ARG A 823 -18.66 60.85 -5.86
C ARG A 823 -18.68 62.08 -6.75
N GLY A 824 -17.76 63.00 -6.48
CA GLY A 824 -17.39 64.11 -7.35
C GLY A 824 -16.64 63.63 -8.59
N LYS A 825 -16.77 64.42 -9.65
CA LYS A 825 -16.19 64.26 -10.99
C LYS A 825 -14.69 64.55 -11.02
N SER A 826 -14.06 64.12 -12.12
CA SER A 826 -12.74 64.48 -12.68
C SER A 826 -11.56 63.61 -12.19
N HIS A 827 -10.58 63.18 -12.99
CA HIS A 827 -10.17 63.46 -14.37
C HIS A 827 -9.55 62.21 -15.03
N ALA A 828 -9.51 62.24 -16.35
CA ALA A 828 -8.97 61.24 -17.27
C ALA A 828 -7.44 61.11 -17.23
N TRP A 829 -6.93 59.92 -17.54
CA TRP A 829 -5.80 59.72 -18.46
C TRP A 829 -6.02 58.44 -19.30
N ARG A 830 -6.04 58.61 -20.63
CA ARG A 830 -5.84 57.58 -21.66
C ARG A 830 -4.33 57.21 -21.67
N ALA A 831 -3.79 56.13 -22.26
CA ALA A 831 -4.16 55.30 -23.39
C ALA A 831 -3.29 54.01 -23.37
N GLY A 832 -3.72 52.95 -24.07
CA GLY A 832 -2.86 51.82 -24.44
C GLY A 832 -3.60 50.52 -24.71
N THR A 833 -4.16 50.37 -25.91
CA THR A 833 -4.75 49.14 -26.48
C THR A 833 -4.02 48.83 -27.81
N PRO A 834 -4.27 47.71 -28.54
CA PRO A 834 -4.25 46.29 -28.15
C PRO A 834 -3.74 45.33 -29.29
N ALA A 835 -3.87 44.01 -29.06
CA ALA A 835 -4.20 42.92 -30.03
C ALA A 835 -3.07 42.26 -30.85
N PRO A 836 -3.32 41.21 -31.70
CA PRO A 836 -4.50 40.32 -31.92
C PRO A 836 -4.11 38.80 -32.04
N TYR A 837 -4.98 37.78 -32.06
CA TYR A 837 -5.81 37.21 -33.16
C TYR A 837 -6.41 35.86 -32.60
N GLU A 838 -7.69 35.46 -32.66
CA GLU A 838 -8.69 35.18 -33.74
C GLU A 838 -8.65 33.76 -34.38
N GLY A 839 -9.84 33.11 -34.55
CA GLY A 839 -10.08 31.94 -35.43
C GLY A 839 -11.09 30.87 -34.94
N TYR A 840 -12.43 31.09 -34.91
CA TYR A 840 -13.51 30.66 -35.88
C TYR A 840 -13.80 29.14 -36.03
N PRO A 841 -15.03 28.67 -36.42
CA PRO A 841 -16.37 29.31 -36.52
C PRO A 841 -17.58 28.48 -35.98
N LEU A 842 -18.73 29.15 -35.82
CA LEU A 842 -20.09 28.64 -35.55
C LEU A 842 -21.07 29.31 -36.53
N ILE A 843 -21.84 28.58 -37.37
CA ILE A 843 -23.05 29.02 -38.13
C ILE A 843 -23.82 27.75 -38.64
N PRO A 844 -25.17 27.66 -38.79
CA PRO A 844 -26.30 28.21 -38.01
C PRO A 844 -27.50 27.22 -37.82
N ALA A 845 -28.54 27.73 -37.13
CA ALA A 845 -29.85 27.15 -36.84
C ALA A 845 -30.87 27.12 -38.01
N ARG A 846 -31.94 26.30 -37.81
CA ARG A 846 -33.38 26.42 -38.21
C ARG A 846 -34.02 25.06 -37.85
N GLY A 847 -35.20 24.85 -37.30
CA GLY A 847 -36.43 25.60 -36.97
C GLY A 847 -37.48 24.53 -36.56
N PRO A 848 -38.65 24.92 -36.03
CA PRO A 848 -39.46 24.12 -35.09
C PRO A 848 -40.59 23.30 -35.75
N LEU A 849 -41.18 22.34 -35.03
CA LEU A 849 -42.56 21.86 -35.27
C LEU A 849 -43.19 21.24 -34.00
N ASP A 850 -44.42 21.69 -33.76
CA ASP A 850 -45.38 21.37 -32.70
C ASP A 850 -45.91 19.92 -32.71
N GLY A 851 -46.51 19.50 -31.57
CA GLY A 851 -47.88 18.97 -31.62
C GLY A 851 -48.26 17.73 -30.78
N SER A 852 -48.84 17.98 -29.59
CA SER A 852 -49.96 17.23 -28.94
C SER A 852 -49.68 15.81 -28.36
N ALA A 853 -50.28 15.32 -27.26
CA ALA A 853 -51.48 15.69 -26.50
C ALA A 853 -51.51 15.08 -25.06
N ALA A 854 -52.26 15.75 -24.16
CA ALA A 854 -53.08 15.29 -23.01
C ALA A 854 -52.49 14.30 -21.95
N SER A 855 -52.32 14.62 -20.66
CA SER A 855 -53.25 15.05 -19.58
C SER A 855 -54.32 14.03 -19.16
N VAL A 856 -54.17 13.38 -17.99
CA VAL A 856 -55.29 13.06 -17.06
C VAL A 856 -54.76 13.01 -15.61
N LEU A 857 -55.53 13.63 -14.71
CA LEU A 857 -55.37 13.83 -13.27
C LEU A 857 -55.80 12.61 -12.41
N GLY A 858 -55.06 12.34 -11.33
CA GLY A 858 -55.48 11.90 -9.97
C GLY A 858 -56.36 10.64 -9.77
N PRO A 859 -56.64 10.21 -8.53
CA PRO A 859 -56.32 10.81 -7.23
C PRO A 859 -55.74 9.87 -6.14
N VAL A 860 -55.37 10.51 -5.04
CA VAL A 860 -55.03 10.02 -3.71
C VAL A 860 -56.22 9.32 -3.02
N VAL A 861 -55.99 8.23 -2.27
CA VAL A 861 -56.89 7.75 -1.19
C VAL A 861 -56.07 7.19 -0.01
N PHE A 862 -56.38 7.69 1.20
CA PHE A 862 -55.99 7.21 2.53
C PHE A 862 -56.80 5.96 2.94
N TRP A 863 -56.24 5.06 3.74
CA TRP A 863 -57.03 4.35 4.78
C TRP A 863 -56.19 3.96 6.01
N ARG A 864 -56.84 4.02 7.18
CA ARG A 864 -56.37 3.80 8.56
C ARG A 864 -56.64 2.37 9.03
N GLY A 865 -55.97 1.97 10.13
CA GLY A 865 -56.45 0.99 11.13
C GLY A 865 -56.09 -0.46 10.80
N ASP A 866 -55.86 -1.37 11.74
CA ASP A 866 -55.89 -1.34 13.20
C ASP A 866 -55.16 -2.61 13.72
N ALA A 867 -54.83 -2.62 15.00
CA ALA A 867 -54.22 -3.74 15.72
C ALA A 867 -55.10 -5.01 15.79
N SER A 868 -54.49 -6.20 15.85
CA SER A 868 -54.70 -7.22 16.91
C SER A 868 -54.13 -8.60 16.59
N CYS A 869 -53.97 -9.38 17.66
CA CYS A 869 -53.24 -10.62 17.87
C CYS A 869 -53.75 -11.88 17.13
N GLY A 870 -52.86 -12.88 17.06
CA GLY A 870 -53.12 -14.30 16.77
C GLY A 870 -51.91 -14.87 16.02
N GLY A 871 -51.27 -15.98 16.33
CA GLY A 871 -51.56 -17.14 17.16
C GLY A 871 -50.55 -18.20 16.69
N ILE A 872 -49.78 -18.77 17.62
CA ILE A 872 -48.75 -19.78 17.36
C ILE A 872 -49.41 -21.15 17.10
N PRO A 873 -48.85 -22.00 16.22
CA PRO A 873 -48.88 -23.43 16.44
C PRO A 873 -47.47 -24.03 16.57
N SER A 874 -47.38 -24.91 17.56
CA SER A 874 -46.28 -25.80 17.95
C SER A 874 -45.76 -26.70 16.83
N LEU A 875 -44.49 -27.13 16.91
CA LEU A 875 -44.04 -28.48 16.53
C LEU A 875 -42.76 -28.90 17.28
N ALA A 876 -42.63 -30.22 17.42
CA ALA A 876 -41.89 -30.99 18.41
C ALA A 876 -40.35 -31.06 18.29
N ALA A 877 -39.73 -31.50 19.39
CA ALA A 877 -38.31 -31.84 19.57
C ALA A 877 -37.90 -33.20 18.96
N PRO A 878 -36.57 -33.46 18.84
CA PRO A 878 -35.99 -34.70 19.40
C PRO A 878 -34.54 -34.46 19.97
N PRO A 879 -33.72 -35.49 20.32
CA PRO A 879 -33.52 -35.98 21.69
C PRO A 879 -32.06 -35.87 22.24
N ARG A 880 -31.90 -36.21 23.54
CA ARG A 880 -30.65 -36.26 24.33
C ARG A 880 -29.68 -37.39 23.92
N PRO A 881 -28.42 -37.32 24.41
CA PRO A 881 -27.94 -38.39 25.29
C PRO A 881 -27.23 -37.92 26.59
N ALA A 882 -27.27 -38.81 27.59
CA ALA A 882 -26.55 -38.78 28.89
C ALA A 882 -25.02 -38.89 28.70
N GLY A 883 -24.09 -38.56 29.60
CA GLY A 883 -24.07 -38.16 31.01
C GLY A 883 -22.74 -38.68 31.61
N ARG A 884 -22.02 -37.90 32.44
CA ARG A 884 -21.22 -38.36 33.61
C ARG A 884 -20.39 -37.24 34.29
N SER A 885 -20.67 -37.10 35.58
CA SER A 885 -19.85 -36.76 36.76
C SER A 885 -18.71 -35.73 36.73
N ALA A 886 -18.88 -34.72 37.58
CA ALA A 886 -17.89 -33.76 38.05
C ALA A 886 -17.00 -34.31 39.20
N ARG A 887 -15.75 -33.83 39.27
CA ARG A 887 -14.93 -33.74 40.49
C ARG A 887 -14.08 -32.46 40.44
N GLU A 888 -14.14 -31.69 41.53
CA GLU A 888 -13.28 -30.54 41.84
C GLU A 888 -11.83 -30.94 42.14
N PRO A 889 -10.91 -29.96 42.15
CA PRO A 889 -9.92 -29.93 43.23
C PRO A 889 -9.74 -28.56 43.90
N ARG A 890 -9.35 -28.64 45.19
CA ARG A 890 -9.05 -27.55 46.12
C ARG A 890 -7.65 -26.95 45.92
N GLY A 891 -7.58 -25.62 46.01
CA GLY A 891 -6.66 -24.81 46.84
C GLY A 891 -5.15 -24.82 46.57
N TRP A 892 -4.53 -23.63 46.58
CA TRP A 892 -3.42 -23.25 47.48
C TRP A 892 -3.14 -21.73 47.42
N ARG A 893 -2.53 -21.23 48.50
CA ARG A 893 -2.46 -19.84 48.99
C ARG A 893 -1.15 -19.10 48.63
N ARG A 894 -1.20 -17.76 48.76
CA ARG A 894 -0.11 -16.78 49.08
C ARG A 894 0.89 -16.49 47.94
N ARG A 895 1.48 -15.31 47.73
CA ARG A 895 1.65 -14.05 48.50
C ARG A 895 2.17 -12.95 47.53
N ARG A 896 1.83 -11.67 47.74
CA ARG A 896 2.58 -10.51 47.23
C ARG A 896 3.93 -10.37 47.95
N PRO A 897 4.87 -9.60 47.39
CA PRO A 897 5.46 -8.53 48.20
C PRO A 897 5.53 -7.17 47.51
N SER A 898 5.67 -6.17 48.38
CA SER A 898 5.73 -4.73 48.21
C SER A 898 7.16 -4.18 48.18
N ARG A 899 7.27 -2.97 47.61
CA ARG A 899 8.28 -1.89 47.77
C ARG A 899 9.39 -2.02 48.84
N GLY A 900 10.60 -1.57 48.48
CA GLY A 900 11.38 -0.58 49.26
C GLY A 900 12.83 -0.94 49.65
N GLY A 901 13.78 -0.04 49.31
CA GLY A 901 15.18 0.02 49.79
C GLY A 901 16.19 -0.44 48.73
N GLY A 902 17.12 0.35 48.18
CA GLY A 902 17.81 1.55 48.70
C GLY A 902 19.12 1.13 49.39
N GLY A 903 20.25 1.17 48.66
CA GLY A 903 21.57 0.86 49.20
C GLY A 903 22.66 0.90 48.13
N VAL A 904 23.69 1.71 48.40
CA VAL A 904 24.80 2.18 47.56
C VAL A 904 26.07 1.36 47.81
N GLY A 905 27.01 1.35 46.86
CA GLY A 905 28.42 0.97 47.00
C GLY A 905 28.87 0.11 45.80
N GLU A 906 29.68 0.58 44.84
CA GLU A 906 31.15 0.79 44.91
C GLU A 906 31.82 -0.49 45.47
N GLU A 907 32.72 -1.18 44.79
CA GLU A 907 33.90 -0.78 44.01
C GLU A 907 34.43 -2.05 43.28
N GLU A 908 35.29 -1.84 42.26
CA GLU A 908 36.54 -2.55 41.90
C GLU A 908 36.72 -4.05 42.20
N GLU A 909 37.50 -4.86 41.48
CA GLU A 909 38.36 -4.82 40.29
C GLU A 909 38.69 -6.31 40.03
N GLU A 910 39.15 -6.64 38.81
CA GLU A 910 40.11 -7.73 38.51
C GLU A 910 39.77 -9.20 38.93
N SER A 911 40.22 -10.26 38.30
CA SER A 911 40.95 -10.56 37.06
C SER A 911 40.99 -12.12 36.98
N VAL A 912 40.54 -12.67 35.85
CA VAL A 912 41.15 -13.85 35.17
C VAL A 912 40.92 -15.24 35.89
N PRO A 913 41.29 -16.42 35.33
CA PRO A 913 40.35 -17.37 34.70
C PRO A 913 40.48 -18.83 35.24
N ALA A 914 39.54 -19.73 34.96
CA ALA A 914 39.86 -21.16 34.72
C ALA A 914 38.64 -22.01 34.36
N ARG A 915 38.73 -22.62 33.18
CA ARG A 915 38.55 -24.06 32.91
C ARG A 915 37.43 -24.82 33.65
N GLY A 916 36.54 -25.40 32.84
CA GLY A 916 36.46 -26.86 32.80
C GLY A 916 35.11 -27.48 33.15
N ALA A 917 34.53 -28.14 32.14
CA ALA A 917 33.69 -29.34 32.22
C ALA A 917 32.30 -29.21 32.87
N ARG A 918 31.26 -29.06 32.04
CA ARG A 918 30.38 -30.17 31.62
C ARG A 918 29.49 -29.75 30.46
#